data_AF-A0A538SG25-F1
#
_entry.id   AF-A0A538SG25-F1
#
_cell.length_a   1.000
_cell.length_b   1.000
_cell.length_c   1.000
_cell.angle_alpha   90.00
_cell.angle_beta   90.00
_cell.angle_gamma   90.00
#
_symmetry.space_group_name_H-M   'P 1'
#
loop_
_entity.id
_entity.type
_entity.pdbx_description
1 polymer ?
#
loop_
_entity_poly.entity_id
_entity_poly.type
_entity_poly.pdbx_seq_one_letter_code
_entity_poly.pdbx_strand_id
1 'polypeptide(L)'
;MIPRPHPSAAPWPPRFPIVVAAAALALLAPTLTTGKEAAAKAGSAAAAPDSARRGPRRPGDGIAAALGGPADPADRSAAAQARKLIDAGFENVAIESDPAGTRLTFENRRYRHSAECLGLLARLRDDSLVAYERRLDLVAAAVSVAGPPQAPRFTVRYPSDRDFQPAPRGRRLSPTSRTLDLVVGPLVAYELGRITEPIQFRFQIEPRLRYSPWPGARATATLVIPVYNDFVFNNLHPDVEQLRPGLVTLEQFAWVPRVALASATAGLFADNRYGVSVGAARPLAQGRLLVDTQADLTGFAAFPEEGATYSPMRRWSSFGGLTWRAPIYDVAVRVRAGRFLYGDRGAELEFRRTLGDLDFALFNVRAEGYNIKGVRVVLPVPPMVRSSHDVVRLQPIERFPANYRTDATPVGTFVGGVASREDFLRQLSMPALEANRDRYQRALSGSPRRAGSGEADWVSFTGMTGFINTPWAGVMQDRSVELGYNRIPKAWAYDARGSHANEPYFGALGVLPHTEIGLRFTRVPGLHGFARDDPSSRITTDTDHMASFRLMLLTPRPWQPGLAVGVEDIEGTRRFHSSYMVVGMPSAILHVQNRISLGYAPRVFTATRHVLDGGFGAFEVSPWRDVAARVEYDSEKWNVGAGVGLGFGLRLRIAALNFESLSVGASWRHEL
;
A
#
# COMPACT_ATOMS: atom_id res chain seq x y z
N MET A 1 -38.44 -16.21 -18.99
CA MET A 1 -39.18 -17.48 -18.92
C MET A 1 -38.27 -18.49 -18.25
N ILE A 2 -38.61 -18.89 -17.02
CA ILE A 2 -37.80 -19.78 -16.17
C ILE A 2 -38.18 -21.23 -16.51
N PRO A 3 -37.27 -22.15 -16.82
CA PRO A 3 -37.58 -23.57 -16.79
C PRO A 3 -37.34 -24.14 -15.38
N ARG A 4 -38.36 -24.82 -14.86
CA ARG A 4 -38.33 -25.60 -13.60
C ARG A 4 -37.44 -26.84 -13.73
N PRO A 5 -36.85 -27.35 -12.63
CA PRO A 5 -36.08 -28.59 -12.63
C PRO A 5 -36.99 -29.81 -12.35
N HIS A 6 -36.61 -30.96 -12.89
CA HIS A 6 -37.12 -32.30 -12.53
C HIS A 6 -35.93 -33.28 -12.39
N PRO A 7 -36.08 -34.43 -11.69
CA PRO A 7 -35.29 -34.73 -10.50
C PRO A 7 -34.39 -35.96 -10.64
N SER A 8 -33.40 -36.02 -9.74
CA SER A 8 -32.70 -37.19 -9.17
C SER A 8 -32.47 -38.45 -10.02
N ALA A 9 -31.18 -38.74 -10.28
CA ALA A 9 -30.69 -40.12 -10.42
C ALA A 9 -29.44 -40.33 -9.53
N ALA A 10 -29.52 -41.41 -8.75
CA ALA A 10 -28.65 -42.07 -7.76
C ALA A 10 -27.13 -41.72 -7.61
N PRO A 11 -26.57 -41.92 -6.40
CA PRO A 11 -25.19 -41.54 -6.05
C PRO A 11 -24.16 -42.58 -6.55
N TRP A 12 -23.05 -42.10 -7.10
CA TRP A 12 -21.83 -42.88 -7.32
C TRP A 12 -20.70 -42.28 -6.46
N PRO A 13 -19.75 -43.10 -5.95
CA PRO A 13 -18.94 -42.79 -4.76
C PRO A 13 -17.87 -41.72 -5.02
N PRO A 14 -17.32 -41.09 -3.97
CA PRO A 14 -16.41 -39.96 -4.13
C PRO A 14 -15.09 -40.44 -4.73
N ARG A 15 -14.74 -39.92 -5.91
CA ARG A 15 -13.37 -40.00 -6.44
C ARG A 15 -12.73 -38.62 -6.32
N PHE A 16 -12.13 -38.37 -5.16
CA PHE A 16 -10.97 -37.49 -5.05
C PHE A 16 -9.85 -38.09 -5.91
N PRO A 17 -9.48 -37.48 -7.06
CA PRO A 17 -8.16 -36.84 -7.16
C PRO A 17 -8.09 -35.77 -8.29
N ILE A 18 -8.39 -34.50 -8.02
CA ILE A 18 -8.04 -33.40 -8.95
C ILE A 18 -7.24 -32.29 -8.26
N VAL A 19 -7.39 -32.13 -6.94
CA VAL A 19 -6.62 -31.15 -6.14
C VAL A 19 -5.12 -31.50 -6.07
N VAL A 20 -4.76 -32.78 -6.21
CA VAL A 20 -3.34 -33.23 -6.24
C VAL A 20 -2.74 -33.14 -7.65
N ALA A 21 -3.53 -33.18 -8.71
CA ALA A 21 -3.02 -33.16 -10.09
C ALA A 21 -2.55 -31.76 -10.52
N ALA A 22 -3.20 -30.69 -10.05
CA ALA A 22 -2.77 -29.31 -10.31
C ALA A 22 -1.48 -28.95 -9.54
N ALA A 23 -1.25 -29.56 -8.36
CA ALA A 23 -0.01 -29.41 -7.60
C ALA A 23 1.13 -30.29 -8.17
N ALA A 24 0.82 -31.47 -8.72
CA ALA A 24 1.79 -32.39 -9.31
C ALA A 24 2.29 -31.96 -10.70
N LEU A 25 1.50 -31.20 -11.47
CA LEU A 25 1.94 -30.66 -12.77
C LEU A 25 2.97 -29.52 -12.67
N ALA A 26 3.20 -28.95 -11.48
CA ALA A 26 4.27 -27.99 -11.23
C ALA A 26 5.62 -28.65 -10.84
N LEU A 27 5.68 -30.00 -10.77
CA LEU A 27 6.85 -30.77 -10.31
C LEU A 27 7.46 -31.73 -11.35
N LEU A 28 7.09 -31.63 -12.63
CA LEU A 28 7.69 -32.39 -13.76
C LEU A 28 8.00 -31.37 -14.86
N ALA A 29 9.21 -31.13 -15.40
CA ALA A 29 10.38 -31.95 -15.70
C ALA A 29 11.60 -30.98 -16.01
N PRO A 30 12.84 -31.39 -16.38
CA PRO A 30 13.28 -32.71 -16.83
C PRO A 30 14.44 -33.34 -16.05
N THR A 31 14.43 -34.66 -16.07
CA THR A 31 15.51 -35.58 -15.77
C THR A 31 16.75 -35.27 -16.62
N LEU A 32 17.85 -34.95 -15.95
CA LEU A 32 19.19 -34.96 -16.54
C LEU A 32 19.59 -36.40 -16.82
N THR A 33 19.84 -36.70 -18.08
CA THR A 33 20.60 -37.86 -18.54
C THR A 33 22.05 -37.71 -18.09
N THR A 34 22.53 -38.57 -17.18
CA THR A 34 23.95 -38.89 -17.10
C THR A 34 24.11 -40.40 -17.14
N GLY A 35 24.82 -40.86 -18.18
CA GLY A 35 25.16 -42.24 -18.41
C GLY A 35 26.01 -42.83 -17.29
N LYS A 36 25.89 -44.15 -17.15
CA LYS A 36 26.63 -45.03 -16.26
C LYS A 36 28.12 -45.08 -16.61
N GLU A 37 28.96 -45.10 -15.58
CA GLU A 37 30.10 -46.01 -15.34
C GLU A 37 30.61 -45.71 -13.91
N ALA A 38 30.35 -46.57 -12.91
CA ALA A 38 31.10 -47.77 -12.53
C ALA A 38 32.21 -47.51 -11.47
N ALA A 39 31.89 -47.94 -10.24
CA ALA A 39 32.74 -48.60 -9.24
C ALA A 39 33.88 -47.87 -8.49
N ALA A 40 33.67 -47.80 -7.16
CA ALA A 40 34.59 -48.21 -6.09
C ALA A 40 35.88 -47.40 -5.81
N LYS A 41 35.88 -46.69 -4.67
CA LYS A 41 36.63 -47.11 -3.46
C LYS A 41 36.36 -46.16 -2.29
N ALA A 42 36.02 -46.76 -1.15
CA ALA A 42 36.05 -46.13 0.16
C ALA A 42 37.49 -45.78 0.55
N GLY A 43 37.68 -44.61 1.16
CA GLY A 43 38.95 -44.12 1.68
C GLY A 43 38.71 -42.97 2.65
N SER A 44 38.70 -43.32 3.94
CA SER A 44 38.75 -42.43 5.10
C SER A 44 39.85 -41.36 4.97
N ALA A 45 39.57 -40.10 5.34
CA ALA A 45 40.28 -39.40 6.43
C ALA A 45 39.94 -37.90 6.51
N ALA A 46 39.94 -37.43 7.76
CA ALA A 46 40.18 -36.06 8.23
C ALA A 46 39.05 -35.02 8.11
N ALA A 47 38.27 -34.98 9.19
CA ALA A 47 37.57 -33.78 9.63
C ALA A 47 38.56 -32.70 10.10
N ALA A 48 38.28 -31.44 9.75
CA ALA A 48 38.67 -30.27 10.52
C ALA A 48 37.63 -29.14 10.32
N PRO A 49 37.44 -28.26 11.31
CA PRO A 49 36.14 -27.68 11.64
C PRO A 49 36.03 -26.21 11.22
N ASP A 50 34.88 -25.78 10.70
CA ASP A 50 34.26 -24.52 11.14
C ASP A 50 32.83 -24.40 10.59
N SER A 51 31.91 -25.14 11.20
CA SER A 51 30.47 -24.91 11.03
C SER A 51 29.91 -24.39 12.35
N ALA A 52 30.38 -23.23 12.79
CA ALA A 52 29.67 -22.46 13.79
C ALA A 52 28.36 -21.95 13.17
N ARG A 53 27.28 -22.71 13.37
CA ARG A 53 25.90 -22.24 13.23
C ARG A 53 25.73 -21.00 14.11
N ARG A 54 25.88 -19.81 13.55
CA ARG A 54 25.41 -18.57 14.20
C ARG A 54 23.88 -18.62 14.23
N GLY A 55 23.32 -18.58 15.43
CA GLY A 55 21.87 -18.52 15.65
C GLY A 55 21.21 -17.30 15.00
N PRO A 56 19.87 -17.24 14.99
CA PRO A 56 19.13 -16.15 14.35
C PRO A 56 19.49 -14.81 15.00
N ARG A 57 20.11 -13.91 14.24
CA ARG A 57 20.37 -12.53 14.66
C ARG A 57 19.04 -11.83 14.91
N ARG A 58 18.92 -11.13 16.04
CA ARG A 58 17.71 -10.39 16.45
C ARG A 58 17.35 -9.30 15.42
N PRO A 59 16.06 -9.03 15.18
CA PRO A 59 15.62 -7.88 14.39
C PRO A 59 15.82 -6.60 15.21
N GLY A 60 17.00 -6.00 15.12
CA GLY A 60 17.31 -4.76 15.85
C GLY A 60 18.80 -4.42 15.95
N ASP A 61 19.69 -5.41 15.84
CA ASP A 61 21.13 -5.14 15.82
C ASP A 61 21.51 -4.54 14.47
N GLY A 62 21.78 -3.23 14.48
CA GLY A 62 21.83 -2.38 13.30
C GLY A 62 22.79 -2.87 12.22
N ILE A 63 22.33 -2.89 10.98
CA ILE A 63 23.18 -3.07 9.80
C ILE A 63 24.26 -1.97 9.70
N ALA A 64 24.06 -0.83 10.37
CA ALA A 64 25.12 0.16 10.61
C ALA A 64 26.30 -0.37 11.43
N ALA A 65 26.05 -1.22 12.42
CA ALA A 65 27.10 -1.90 13.15
C ALA A 65 27.71 -3.07 12.34
N ALA A 66 26.93 -3.73 11.47
CA ALA A 66 27.40 -4.87 10.67
C ALA A 66 28.25 -4.49 9.44
N LEU A 67 27.98 -3.34 8.81
CA LEU A 67 28.79 -2.84 7.69
C LEU A 67 30.04 -2.06 8.16
N GLY A 68 30.11 -1.67 9.44
CA GLY A 68 31.23 -0.95 10.05
C GLY A 68 31.30 0.54 9.67
N GLY A 69 32.22 1.27 10.31
CA GLY A 69 32.64 2.62 9.91
C GLY A 69 33.45 2.62 8.60
N PRO A 70 34.02 3.77 8.18
CA PRO A 70 34.80 3.89 6.94
C PRO A 70 35.86 2.77 6.83
N ALA A 71 35.99 2.18 5.65
CA ALA A 71 36.65 0.89 5.43
C ALA A 71 38.13 0.85 5.89
N ASP A 72 38.48 -0.20 6.65
CA ASP A 72 39.85 -0.66 6.85
C ASP A 72 40.50 -0.95 5.48
N PRO A 73 41.77 -0.59 5.22
CA PRO A 73 42.48 -0.96 4.00
C PRO A 73 42.35 -2.44 3.58
N ALA A 74 42.22 -3.38 4.53
CA ALA A 74 41.99 -4.81 4.27
C ALA A 74 40.58 -5.14 3.71
N ASP A 75 39.60 -4.26 3.91
CA ASP A 75 38.19 -4.42 3.51
C ASP A 75 37.88 -3.96 2.07
N ARG A 76 38.90 -3.53 1.30
CA ARG A 76 38.70 -2.98 -0.05
C ARG A 76 38.59 -4.03 -1.16
N SER A 77 38.88 -5.30 -0.88
CA SER A 77 38.76 -6.34 -1.91
C SER A 77 37.29 -6.55 -2.31
N ALA A 78 37.04 -6.76 -3.60
CA ALA A 78 35.69 -7.01 -4.12
C ALA A 78 35.02 -8.22 -3.43
N ALA A 79 35.80 -9.24 -3.06
CA ALA A 79 35.31 -10.42 -2.35
C ALA A 79 34.86 -10.11 -0.91
N ALA A 80 35.65 -9.34 -0.15
CA ALA A 80 35.32 -8.95 1.22
C ALA A 80 34.05 -8.07 1.24
N GLN A 81 33.96 -7.10 0.34
CA GLN A 81 32.79 -6.24 0.20
C GLN A 81 31.55 -7.02 -0.21
N ALA A 82 31.67 -7.94 -1.17
CA ALA A 82 30.55 -8.79 -1.57
C ALA A 82 30.07 -9.65 -0.39
N ARG A 83 30.99 -10.13 0.46
CA ARG A 83 30.63 -10.85 1.68
C ARG A 83 29.88 -9.98 2.68
N LYS A 84 30.32 -8.75 2.93
CA LYS A 84 29.60 -7.78 3.78
C LYS A 84 28.17 -7.52 3.30
N LEU A 85 27.97 -7.40 1.99
CA LEU A 85 26.65 -7.20 1.40
C LEU A 85 25.73 -8.41 1.59
N ILE A 86 26.25 -9.62 1.40
CA ILE A 86 25.53 -10.85 1.71
C ILE A 86 25.21 -10.88 3.21
N ASP A 87 26.17 -10.65 4.10
CA ASP A 87 25.90 -10.64 5.54
C ASP A 87 24.88 -9.56 5.95
N ALA A 88 24.74 -8.48 5.16
CA ALA A 88 23.73 -7.42 5.31
C ALA A 88 22.35 -7.74 4.70
N GLY A 89 22.17 -8.87 4.00
CA GLY A 89 20.87 -9.27 3.45
C GLY A 89 20.68 -9.20 1.94
N PHE A 90 21.71 -8.81 1.19
CA PHE A 90 21.59 -8.60 -0.25
C PHE A 90 21.84 -9.91 -1.02
N GLU A 91 20.99 -10.17 -2.01
CA GLU A 91 21.12 -11.30 -2.93
C GLU A 91 21.67 -10.82 -4.29
N ASN A 92 22.03 -11.75 -5.19
CA ASN A 92 22.58 -11.48 -6.52
C ASN A 92 23.73 -10.44 -6.55
N VAL A 93 24.66 -10.56 -5.60
CA VAL A 93 25.76 -9.61 -5.41
C VAL A 93 26.91 -9.92 -6.38
N ALA A 94 27.36 -8.92 -7.13
CA ALA A 94 28.58 -8.97 -7.93
C ALA A 94 29.24 -7.59 -7.95
N ILE A 95 30.55 -7.54 -7.82
CA ILE A 95 31.32 -6.29 -7.73
C ILE A 95 32.40 -6.29 -8.81
N GLU A 96 32.49 -5.18 -9.53
CA GLU A 96 33.55 -4.87 -10.49
C GLU A 96 34.08 -3.48 -10.18
N SER A 97 35.39 -3.36 -9.98
CA SER A 97 36.06 -2.10 -9.71
C SER A 97 37.03 -1.81 -10.86
N ASP A 98 36.92 -0.61 -11.43
CA ASP A 98 37.82 -0.09 -12.45
C ASP A 98 38.29 1.33 -12.05
N PRO A 99 39.27 1.93 -12.76
CA PRO A 99 39.74 3.28 -12.43
C PRO A 99 38.67 4.38 -12.54
N ALA A 100 37.55 4.15 -13.25
CA ALA A 100 36.47 5.11 -13.43
C ALA A 100 35.39 5.01 -12.34
N GLY A 101 35.41 3.95 -11.53
CA GLY A 101 34.54 3.81 -10.37
C GLY A 101 34.18 2.36 -10.06
N THR A 102 33.21 2.19 -9.17
CA THR A 102 32.69 0.86 -8.81
C THR A 102 31.33 0.61 -9.42
N ARG A 103 31.21 -0.55 -10.07
CA ARG A 103 29.93 -1.13 -10.52
C ARG A 103 29.58 -2.32 -9.63
N LEU A 104 28.36 -2.33 -9.11
CA LEU A 104 27.87 -3.35 -8.19
C LEU A 104 26.48 -3.82 -8.63
N THR A 105 26.20 -5.13 -8.61
CA THR A 105 24.82 -5.65 -8.65
C THR A 105 24.34 -6.05 -7.27
N PHE A 106 23.04 -5.92 -7.02
CA PHE A 106 22.40 -6.40 -5.80
C PHE A 106 20.89 -6.63 -6.04
N GLU A 107 20.26 -7.48 -5.26
CA GLU A 107 18.81 -7.65 -5.20
C GLU A 107 18.31 -7.33 -3.78
N ASN A 108 17.32 -6.44 -3.70
CA ASN A 108 16.71 -6.05 -2.44
C ASN A 108 15.44 -6.87 -2.17
N ARG A 109 15.52 -7.80 -1.21
CA ARG A 109 14.36 -8.55 -0.67
C ARG A 109 14.20 -8.40 0.84
N ARG A 110 15.11 -7.68 1.47
CA ARG A 110 15.20 -7.49 2.92
C ARG A 110 14.61 -6.17 3.38
N TYR A 111 14.89 -5.09 2.66
CA TYR A 111 14.52 -3.72 3.01
C TYR A 111 13.32 -3.26 2.19
N ARG A 112 12.58 -2.28 2.71
CA ARG A 112 11.36 -1.80 2.05
C ARG A 112 11.63 -0.79 0.93
N HIS A 113 12.76 -0.10 0.97
CA HIS A 113 13.06 1.01 0.07
C HIS A 113 14.43 0.91 -0.60
N SER A 114 14.46 1.02 -1.93
CA SER A 114 15.72 1.07 -2.71
C SER A 114 16.65 2.22 -2.28
N ALA A 115 16.11 3.38 -1.90
CA ALA A 115 16.92 4.51 -1.42
C ALA A 115 17.70 4.17 -0.13
N GLU A 116 17.10 3.40 0.78
CA GLU A 116 17.76 2.90 1.99
C GLU A 116 18.91 1.96 1.62
N CYS A 117 18.67 1.03 0.69
CA CYS A 117 19.71 0.14 0.19
C CYS A 117 20.88 0.91 -0.41
N LEU A 118 20.63 1.88 -1.28
CA LEU A 118 21.68 2.71 -1.88
C LEU A 118 22.53 3.42 -0.82
N GLY A 119 21.93 3.89 0.28
CA GLY A 119 22.67 4.50 1.39
C GLY A 119 23.55 3.50 2.14
N LEU A 120 23.06 2.27 2.34
CA LEU A 120 23.87 1.18 2.91
C LEU A 120 25.03 0.79 1.99
N LEU A 121 24.79 0.70 0.68
CA LEU A 121 25.81 0.39 -0.32
C LEU A 121 26.91 1.47 -0.37
N ALA A 122 26.51 2.73 -0.26
CA ALA A 122 27.42 3.88 -0.24
C ALA A 122 28.33 3.93 1.00
N ARG A 123 28.12 3.10 2.03
CA ARG A 123 29.07 2.97 3.15
C ARG A 123 30.32 2.18 2.83
N LEU A 124 30.23 1.32 1.82
CA LEU A 124 31.36 0.44 1.47
C LEU A 124 32.48 1.19 0.75
N ARG A 125 32.20 2.40 0.24
CA ARG A 125 33.10 3.14 -0.66
C ARG A 125 32.90 4.65 -0.50
N ASP A 126 33.98 5.41 -0.66
CA ASP A 126 33.93 6.88 -0.69
C ASP A 126 33.79 7.45 -2.12
N ASP A 127 33.89 6.59 -3.15
CA ASP A 127 33.89 6.98 -4.57
C ASP A 127 32.49 6.92 -5.22
N SER A 128 32.38 7.41 -6.47
CA SER A 128 31.15 7.32 -7.26
C SER A 128 30.69 5.86 -7.44
N LEU A 129 29.42 5.61 -7.11
CA LEU A 129 28.79 4.29 -7.11
C LEU A 129 27.78 4.17 -8.26
N VAL A 130 27.90 3.11 -9.05
CA VAL A 130 26.85 2.66 -9.98
C VAL A 130 26.29 1.33 -9.50
N ALA A 131 25.09 1.37 -8.92
CA ALA A 131 24.41 0.23 -8.34
C ALA A 131 23.32 -0.29 -9.28
N TYR A 132 23.41 -1.55 -9.68
CA TYR A 132 22.46 -2.25 -10.54
C TYR A 132 21.51 -3.08 -9.66
N GLU A 133 20.32 -2.53 -9.40
CA GLU A 133 19.29 -3.26 -8.65
C GLU A 133 18.67 -4.34 -9.55
N ARG A 134 18.60 -5.56 -9.02
CA ARG A 134 18.00 -6.72 -9.66
C ARG A 134 16.71 -7.10 -8.94
N ARG A 135 15.80 -7.71 -9.70
CA ARG A 135 14.57 -8.34 -9.22
C ARG A 135 14.39 -9.64 -9.98
N LEU A 136 14.17 -10.74 -9.26
CA LEU A 136 14.10 -12.07 -9.86
C LEU A 136 15.38 -12.44 -10.63
N ASP A 137 16.55 -12.04 -10.12
CA ASP A 137 17.83 -12.17 -10.83
C ASP A 137 17.83 -11.53 -12.24
N LEU A 138 16.99 -10.54 -12.52
CA LEU A 138 17.02 -9.71 -13.73
C LEU A 138 17.36 -8.27 -13.34
N VAL A 139 18.26 -7.60 -14.08
CA VAL A 139 18.56 -6.17 -13.84
C VAL A 139 17.30 -5.34 -14.08
N ALA A 140 16.82 -4.64 -13.05
CA ALA A 140 15.67 -3.75 -13.16
C ALA A 140 16.09 -2.34 -13.58
N ALA A 141 17.10 -1.77 -12.92
CA ALA A 141 17.67 -0.48 -13.27
C ALA A 141 19.10 -0.33 -12.74
N ALA A 142 19.87 0.57 -13.35
CA ALA A 142 21.11 1.08 -12.81
C ALA A 142 20.87 2.45 -12.18
N VAL A 143 21.40 2.66 -10.98
CA VAL A 143 21.33 3.92 -10.24
C VAL A 143 22.75 4.41 -9.99
N SER A 144 23.07 5.57 -10.54
CA SER A 144 24.29 6.30 -10.22
C SER A 144 24.00 7.31 -9.11
N VAL A 145 24.85 7.33 -8.09
CA VAL A 145 24.78 8.32 -7.00
C VAL A 145 26.04 9.18 -7.04
N ALA A 146 25.86 10.49 -7.15
CA ALA A 146 26.94 11.46 -7.22
C ALA A 146 26.70 12.66 -6.28
N GLY A 147 27.75 13.44 -6.02
CA GLY A 147 27.70 14.59 -5.13
C GLY A 147 27.88 14.25 -3.66
N PRO A 148 27.87 15.25 -2.77
CA PRO A 148 28.15 15.04 -1.35
C PRO A 148 27.03 14.27 -0.64
N PRO A 149 27.32 13.51 0.43
CA PRO A 149 26.32 12.77 1.21
C PRO A 149 25.10 13.57 1.65
N GLN A 150 25.28 14.86 1.94
CA GLN A 150 24.22 15.78 2.38
C GLN A 150 23.31 16.24 1.23
N ALA A 151 23.78 16.10 -0.02
CA ALA A 151 23.01 16.47 -1.20
C ALA A 151 23.27 15.49 -2.37
N PRO A 152 22.89 14.20 -2.23
CA PRO A 152 23.11 13.22 -3.28
C PRO A 152 22.25 13.55 -4.50
N ARG A 153 22.80 13.30 -5.68
CA ARG A 153 22.12 13.35 -6.97
C ARG A 153 21.99 11.95 -7.51
N PHE A 154 20.74 11.53 -7.76
CA PHE A 154 20.42 10.22 -8.31
C PHE A 154 20.25 10.33 -9.82
N THR A 155 20.86 9.41 -10.57
CA THR A 155 20.57 9.21 -11.99
C THR A 155 20.13 7.78 -12.21
N VAL A 156 18.94 7.59 -12.79
CA VAL A 156 18.39 6.24 -13.06
C VAL A 156 18.45 5.95 -14.55
N ARG A 157 19.02 4.79 -14.90
CA ARG A 157 19.12 4.27 -16.26
C ARG A 157 18.52 2.88 -16.33
N TYR A 158 17.82 2.59 -17.42
CA TYR A 158 17.17 1.30 -17.65
C TYR A 158 17.80 0.59 -18.85
N PRO A 159 17.75 -0.76 -18.92
CA PRO A 159 18.20 -1.50 -20.09
C PRO A 159 17.52 -1.12 -21.42
N SER A 160 16.40 -0.40 -21.38
CA SER A 160 15.76 0.21 -22.57
C SER A 160 16.40 1.53 -23.04
N ASP A 161 17.34 2.09 -22.27
CA ASP A 161 18.00 3.35 -22.60
C ASP A 161 19.16 3.13 -23.57
N ARG A 162 19.42 4.11 -24.43
CA ARG A 162 20.47 4.00 -25.47
C ARG A 162 21.88 3.95 -24.87
N ASP A 163 22.07 4.62 -23.74
CA ASP A 163 23.32 4.80 -23.02
C ASP A 163 23.41 3.95 -21.75
N PHE A 164 22.62 2.88 -21.66
CA PHE A 164 22.70 1.92 -20.57
C PHE A 164 24.01 1.14 -20.63
N GLN A 165 24.77 1.20 -19.54
CA GLN A 165 26.02 0.45 -19.41
C GLN A 165 25.74 -0.97 -18.89
N PRO A 166 26.43 -2.01 -19.39
CA PRO A 166 26.25 -3.37 -18.89
C PRO A 166 26.60 -3.50 -17.39
N ALA A 167 25.76 -4.25 -16.68
CA ALA A 167 26.04 -4.66 -15.31
C ALA A 167 27.31 -5.53 -15.22
N PRO A 168 27.98 -5.58 -14.05
CA PRO A 168 29.11 -6.47 -13.79
C PRO A 168 28.90 -7.90 -14.29
N ARG A 169 29.89 -8.44 -15.01
CA ARG A 169 29.82 -9.80 -15.59
C ARG A 169 30.35 -10.89 -14.67
N GLY A 170 30.89 -10.52 -13.51
CA GLY A 170 31.46 -11.45 -12.54
C GLY A 170 30.45 -12.48 -12.00
N ARG A 171 30.97 -13.52 -11.33
CA ARG A 171 30.14 -14.54 -10.68
C ARG A 171 29.22 -13.87 -9.65
N ARG A 172 27.91 -14.08 -9.79
CA ARG A 172 26.91 -13.61 -8.83
C ARG A 172 26.91 -14.49 -7.60
N LEU A 173 26.97 -13.87 -6.43
CA LEU A 173 26.89 -14.52 -5.14
C LEU A 173 25.47 -14.43 -4.59
N SER A 174 25.04 -15.49 -3.88
CA SER A 174 23.68 -15.65 -3.35
C SER A 174 22.57 -15.44 -4.40
N PRO A 175 22.49 -16.29 -5.44
CA PRO A 175 21.52 -16.11 -6.50
C PRO A 175 20.07 -16.34 -6.04
N THR A 176 19.14 -15.51 -6.51
CA THR A 176 17.70 -15.65 -6.19
C THR A 176 17.02 -16.76 -7.00
N SER A 177 17.61 -17.16 -8.12
CA SER A 177 17.14 -18.30 -8.90
C SER A 177 17.10 -19.56 -8.03
N ARG A 178 16.04 -20.36 -8.18
CA ARG A 178 15.75 -21.60 -7.45
C ARG A 178 15.44 -21.42 -5.96
N THR A 179 15.06 -20.21 -5.53
CA THR A 179 14.57 -19.99 -4.16
C THR A 179 13.06 -20.20 -4.06
N LEU A 180 12.60 -20.68 -2.89
CA LEU A 180 11.21 -20.95 -2.57
C LEU A 180 10.76 -20.10 -1.37
N ASP A 181 9.65 -19.40 -1.50
CA ASP A 181 9.01 -18.68 -0.41
C ASP A 181 7.64 -19.26 -0.10
N LEU A 182 7.35 -19.50 1.17
CA LEU A 182 6.01 -19.70 1.70
C LEU A 182 5.56 -18.39 2.36
N VAL A 183 4.59 -17.73 1.73
CA VAL A 183 4.00 -16.50 2.22
C VAL A 183 2.62 -16.80 2.77
N VAL A 184 2.28 -16.27 3.93
CA VAL A 184 0.93 -16.40 4.50
C VAL A 184 0.39 -15.01 4.80
N GLY A 185 -0.85 -14.74 4.43
CA GLY A 185 -1.49 -13.50 4.83
C GLY A 185 -3.00 -13.53 4.72
N PRO A 186 -3.65 -12.52 5.30
CA PRO A 186 -5.08 -12.33 5.13
C PRO A 186 -5.37 -11.75 3.74
N LEU A 187 -6.43 -12.23 3.14
CA LEU A 187 -7.13 -11.59 2.03
C LEU A 187 -8.45 -11.05 2.58
N VAL A 188 -8.60 -9.73 2.56
CA VAL A 188 -9.83 -9.07 2.99
C VAL A 188 -10.42 -8.35 1.79
N ALA A 189 -11.66 -8.65 1.48
CA ALA A 189 -12.47 -7.84 0.59
C ALA A 189 -13.60 -7.20 1.40
N TYR A 190 -13.95 -5.99 1.03
CA TYR A 190 -15.16 -5.36 1.55
C TYR A 190 -15.91 -4.71 0.39
N GLU A 191 -17.24 -4.81 0.44
CA GLU A 191 -18.14 -4.11 -0.47
C GLU A 191 -18.96 -3.13 0.37
N LEU A 192 -19.05 -1.90 -0.12
CA LEU A 192 -19.83 -0.83 0.47
C LEU A 192 -20.81 -0.35 -0.59
N GLY A 193 -22.11 -0.25 -0.26
CA GLY A 193 -23.08 0.39 -1.15
C GLY A 193 -24.06 -0.52 -1.89
N ARG A 194 -24.38 -1.72 -1.37
CA ARG A 194 -25.67 -2.34 -1.75
C ARG A 194 -26.78 -1.69 -0.94
N ILE A 195 -27.87 -1.31 -1.60
CA ILE A 195 -29.02 -0.58 -1.02
C ILE A 195 -29.56 -1.28 0.25
N THR A 196 -29.43 -2.61 0.33
CA THR A 196 -29.95 -3.45 1.42
C THR A 196 -28.89 -4.00 2.38
N GLU A 197 -27.60 -3.82 2.09
CA GLU A 197 -26.47 -4.31 2.91
C GLU A 197 -25.28 -3.32 2.76
N PRO A 198 -25.16 -2.32 3.64
CA PRO A 198 -24.26 -1.19 3.44
C PRO A 198 -22.79 -1.57 3.58
N ILE A 199 -22.49 -2.66 4.29
CA ILE A 199 -21.13 -3.18 4.47
C ILE A 199 -21.17 -4.70 4.43
N GLN A 200 -20.35 -5.26 3.54
CA GLN A 200 -20.05 -6.68 3.47
C GLN A 200 -18.55 -6.86 3.65
N PHE A 201 -18.14 -7.85 4.44
CA PHE A 201 -16.78 -8.30 4.64
C PHE A 201 -16.57 -9.75 4.24
N ARG A 202 -15.46 -9.96 3.54
CA ARG A 202 -14.95 -11.28 3.24
C ARG A 202 -13.54 -11.39 3.78
N PHE A 203 -13.33 -12.32 4.70
CA PHE A 203 -12.05 -12.64 5.30
C PHE A 203 -11.62 -14.04 4.87
N GLN A 204 -10.43 -14.12 4.26
CA GLN A 204 -9.84 -15.35 3.76
C GLN A 204 -8.36 -15.40 4.14
N ILE A 205 -7.80 -16.60 4.22
CA ILE A 205 -6.36 -16.80 4.42
C ILE A 205 -5.77 -17.33 3.13
N GLU A 206 -4.61 -16.80 2.76
CA GLU A 206 -3.94 -17.09 1.50
C GLU A 206 -2.51 -17.61 1.74
N PRO A 207 -2.31 -18.92 1.97
CA PRO A 207 -0.99 -19.52 1.87
C PRO A 207 -0.54 -19.54 0.39
N ARG A 208 0.63 -18.96 0.14
CA ARG A 208 1.18 -18.74 -1.20
C ARG A 208 2.60 -19.25 -1.30
N LEU A 209 2.83 -20.16 -2.22
CA LEU A 209 4.16 -20.59 -2.62
C LEU A 209 4.66 -19.70 -3.77
N ARG A 210 5.87 -19.16 -3.65
CA ARG A 210 6.57 -18.45 -4.75
C ARG A 210 7.90 -19.12 -5.03
N TYR A 211 8.08 -19.57 -6.25
CA TYR A 211 9.32 -20.17 -6.73
C TYR A 211 9.91 -19.32 -7.86
N SER A 212 11.20 -19.06 -7.83
CA SER A 212 11.88 -18.27 -8.90
C SER A 212 12.73 -19.20 -9.76
N PRO A 213 12.19 -19.88 -10.79
CA PRO A 213 12.87 -21.02 -11.40
C PRO A 213 14.15 -20.62 -12.17
N TRP A 214 14.12 -19.46 -12.84
CA TRP A 214 15.22 -18.88 -13.61
C TRP A 214 15.13 -17.34 -13.65
N PRO A 215 16.14 -16.63 -14.17
CA PRO A 215 16.14 -15.17 -14.19
C PRO A 215 14.91 -14.55 -14.88
N GLY A 216 14.29 -13.59 -14.20
CA GLY A 216 13.07 -12.91 -14.64
C GLY A 216 11.79 -13.71 -14.46
N ALA A 217 11.84 -14.97 -14.01
CA ALA A 217 10.66 -15.81 -13.86
C ALA A 217 10.20 -15.98 -12.41
N ARG A 218 8.89 -16.12 -12.23
CA ARG A 218 8.24 -16.44 -10.95
C ARG A 218 7.06 -17.36 -11.19
N ALA A 219 7.08 -18.53 -10.54
CA ALA A 219 5.92 -19.38 -10.39
C ALA A 219 5.25 -19.08 -9.04
N THR A 220 3.94 -18.88 -9.05
CA THR A 220 3.12 -18.64 -7.87
C THR A 220 2.05 -19.72 -7.79
N ALA A 221 1.86 -20.33 -6.63
CA ALA A 221 0.74 -21.23 -6.38
C ALA A 221 0.09 -20.88 -5.04
N THR A 222 -1.22 -20.75 -5.04
CA THR A 222 -1.97 -20.19 -3.93
C THR A 222 -3.15 -21.07 -3.58
N LEU A 223 -3.36 -21.29 -2.28
CA LEU A 223 -4.59 -21.86 -1.74
C LEU A 223 -5.39 -20.76 -1.05
N VAL A 224 -6.68 -20.68 -1.31
CA VAL A 224 -7.56 -19.71 -0.65
C VAL A 224 -8.47 -20.46 0.31
N ILE A 225 -8.34 -20.10 1.58
CA ILE A 225 -9.11 -20.69 2.68
C ILE A 225 -10.15 -19.65 3.12
N PRO A 226 -11.44 -19.83 2.81
CA PRO A 226 -12.49 -18.95 3.30
C PRO A 226 -12.62 -19.13 4.82
N VAL A 227 -12.76 -18.01 5.54
CA VAL A 227 -12.92 -18.00 7.00
C VAL A 227 -14.24 -17.33 7.37
N TYR A 228 -14.55 -16.20 6.72
CA TYR A 228 -15.82 -15.50 6.89
C TYR A 228 -16.20 -14.84 5.56
N ASN A 229 -17.47 -14.93 5.21
CA ASN A 229 -18.03 -14.27 4.06
C ASN A 229 -19.49 -13.91 4.33
N ASP A 230 -19.84 -12.65 4.15
CA ASP A 230 -21.21 -12.13 4.20
C ASP A 230 -21.63 -11.54 2.85
N PHE A 231 -20.84 -11.74 1.79
CA PHE A 231 -21.15 -11.27 0.44
C PHE A 231 -22.33 -12.05 -0.11
N VAL A 232 -23.30 -11.36 -0.73
CA VAL A 232 -24.37 -12.02 -1.49
C VAL A 232 -23.76 -12.85 -2.62
N PHE A 233 -24.34 -14.04 -2.83
CA PHE A 233 -23.96 -14.93 -3.92
C PHE A 233 -23.81 -14.18 -5.26
N ASN A 234 -22.72 -14.47 -5.96
CA ASN A 234 -22.37 -13.85 -7.21
C ASN A 234 -21.93 -14.93 -8.20
N ASN A 235 -22.59 -14.99 -9.37
CA ASN A 235 -22.24 -15.93 -10.45
C ASN A 235 -20.80 -15.78 -10.97
N LEU A 236 -20.15 -14.65 -10.72
CA LEU A 236 -18.73 -14.43 -11.04
C LEU A 236 -17.78 -15.11 -10.03
N HIS A 237 -18.27 -15.48 -8.85
CA HIS A 237 -17.50 -16.12 -7.79
C HIS A 237 -18.32 -17.24 -7.11
N PRO A 238 -18.74 -18.28 -7.84
CA PRO A 238 -19.60 -19.35 -7.31
C PRO A 238 -18.89 -20.24 -6.28
N ASP A 239 -17.57 -20.12 -6.15
CA ASP A 239 -16.69 -20.91 -5.28
C ASP A 239 -16.17 -20.10 -4.07
N VAL A 240 -16.77 -18.95 -3.77
CA VAL A 240 -16.27 -18.03 -2.74
C VAL A 240 -16.19 -18.65 -1.34
N GLU A 241 -17.13 -19.53 -1.01
CA GLU A 241 -17.20 -20.30 0.26
C GLU A 241 -16.35 -21.57 0.25
N GLN A 242 -15.76 -21.91 -0.89
CA GLN A 242 -15.03 -23.15 -1.06
C GLN A 242 -13.52 -22.95 -0.85
N LEU A 243 -12.89 -24.02 -0.34
CA LEU A 243 -11.45 -24.19 -0.42
C LEU A 243 -11.07 -24.31 -1.91
N ARG A 244 -10.33 -23.34 -2.43
CA ARG A 244 -10.07 -23.24 -3.88
C ARG A 244 -8.65 -22.76 -4.19
N PRO A 245 -8.12 -23.05 -5.38
CA PRO A 245 -6.90 -22.39 -5.83
C PRO A 245 -7.14 -20.89 -5.99
N GLY A 246 -6.18 -20.10 -5.52
CA GLY A 246 -6.09 -18.67 -5.82
C GLY A 246 -5.28 -18.44 -7.09
N LEU A 247 -4.28 -17.56 -7.02
CA LEU A 247 -3.32 -17.38 -8.10
C LEU A 247 -2.48 -18.65 -8.30
N VAL A 248 -2.52 -19.19 -9.51
CA VAL A 248 -1.61 -20.25 -9.97
C VAL A 248 -1.01 -19.79 -11.28
N THR A 249 0.12 -19.10 -11.21
CA THR A 249 0.69 -18.37 -12.35
C THR A 249 2.15 -18.74 -12.60
N LEU A 250 2.55 -18.70 -13.87
CA LEU A 250 3.95 -18.59 -14.28
C LEU A 250 4.15 -17.24 -14.98
N GLU A 251 4.99 -16.41 -14.40
CA GLU A 251 5.35 -15.08 -14.88
C GLU A 251 6.77 -15.07 -15.45
N GLN A 252 6.98 -14.31 -16.52
CA GLN A 252 8.30 -14.02 -17.08
C GLN A 252 8.43 -12.52 -17.35
N PHE A 253 9.52 -11.92 -16.90
CA PHE A 253 9.98 -10.58 -17.26
C PHE A 253 11.23 -10.65 -18.13
N ALA A 254 11.32 -9.82 -19.15
CA ALA A 254 12.53 -9.70 -19.96
C ALA A 254 12.66 -8.28 -20.53
N TRP A 255 13.90 -7.79 -20.62
CA TRP A 255 14.15 -6.55 -21.35
C TRP A 255 14.27 -6.83 -22.83
N VAL A 256 13.44 -6.16 -23.63
CA VAL A 256 13.68 -6.02 -25.07
C VAL A 256 14.67 -4.86 -25.24
N PRO A 257 15.91 -5.12 -25.66
CA PRO A 257 16.97 -4.11 -25.67
C PRO A 257 16.54 -2.84 -26.38
N ARG A 258 16.77 -1.67 -25.77
CA ARG A 258 16.43 -0.33 -26.30
C ARG A 258 14.93 -0.04 -26.54
N VAL A 259 14.05 -0.98 -26.20
CA VAL A 259 12.60 -0.86 -26.44
C VAL A 259 11.84 -0.71 -25.13
N ALA A 260 11.73 -1.77 -24.33
CA ALA A 260 10.87 -1.82 -23.16
C ALA A 260 11.16 -3.04 -22.27
N LEU A 261 10.64 -3.01 -21.04
CA LEU A 261 10.48 -4.19 -20.20
C LEU A 261 9.20 -4.92 -20.63
N ALA A 262 9.34 -6.14 -21.14
CA ALA A 262 8.23 -7.02 -21.48
C ALA A 262 7.90 -7.96 -20.31
N SER A 263 6.63 -8.34 -20.20
CA SER A 263 6.17 -9.41 -19.33
C SER A 263 5.18 -10.33 -20.05
N ALA A 264 5.17 -11.60 -19.63
CA ALA A 264 4.17 -12.59 -19.98
C ALA A 264 3.74 -13.36 -18.72
N THR A 265 2.47 -13.71 -18.64
CA THR A 265 1.92 -14.53 -17.55
C THR A 265 0.93 -15.53 -18.10
N ALA A 266 0.98 -16.77 -17.63
CA ALA A 266 -0.02 -17.79 -17.94
C ALA A 266 -0.48 -18.49 -16.66
N GLY A 267 -1.76 -18.89 -16.61
CA GLY A 267 -2.30 -19.68 -15.51
C GLY A 267 -3.68 -19.22 -15.02
N LEU A 268 -3.94 -19.41 -13.73
CA LEU A 268 -5.13 -18.95 -12.99
C LEU A 268 -4.84 -17.59 -12.35
N PHE A 269 -5.64 -16.59 -12.72
CA PHE A 269 -5.56 -15.19 -12.31
C PHE A 269 -6.62 -14.87 -11.25
N ALA A 270 -6.66 -13.61 -10.81
CA ALA A 270 -7.77 -13.11 -10.01
C ALA A 270 -9.09 -13.15 -10.81
N ASP A 271 -10.22 -12.89 -10.14
CA ASP A 271 -11.54 -12.80 -10.75
C ASP A 271 -12.00 -14.07 -11.48
N ASN A 272 -11.58 -15.24 -10.98
CA ASN A 272 -11.92 -16.55 -11.52
C ASN A 272 -11.58 -16.65 -13.02
N ARG A 273 -10.44 -16.06 -13.42
CA ARG A 273 -9.95 -16.06 -14.81
C ARG A 273 -8.80 -17.02 -14.98
N TYR A 274 -8.74 -17.66 -16.14
CA TYR A 274 -7.58 -18.41 -16.57
C TYR A 274 -7.19 -18.03 -17.98
N GLY A 275 -5.90 -18.06 -18.31
CA GLY A 275 -5.45 -17.72 -19.65
C GLY A 275 -4.03 -17.19 -19.70
N VAL A 276 -3.82 -16.24 -20.61
CA VAL A 276 -2.52 -15.62 -20.88
C VAL A 276 -2.66 -14.10 -20.87
N SER A 277 -1.67 -13.42 -20.28
CA SER A 277 -1.51 -11.98 -20.30
C SER A 277 -0.10 -11.63 -20.79
N VAL A 278 0.00 -10.59 -21.61
CA VAL A 278 1.26 -10.05 -22.11
C VAL A 278 1.27 -8.53 -21.98
N GLY A 279 2.45 -7.94 -21.82
CA GLY A 279 2.55 -6.51 -21.99
C GLY A 279 3.96 -5.95 -21.94
N ALA A 280 4.09 -4.65 -22.17
CA ALA A 280 5.38 -3.96 -22.28
C ALA A 280 5.34 -2.57 -21.64
N ALA A 281 6.33 -2.24 -20.80
CA ALA A 281 6.45 -0.92 -20.18
C ALA A 281 7.79 -0.27 -20.49
N ARG A 282 7.75 1.01 -20.84
CA ARG A 282 8.94 1.81 -21.12
C ARG A 282 9.02 2.99 -20.14
N PRO A 283 9.96 2.96 -19.18
CA PRO A 283 10.27 4.14 -18.42
C PRO A 283 11.02 5.15 -19.30
N LEU A 284 10.72 6.42 -19.13
CA LEU A 284 11.28 7.54 -19.88
C LEU A 284 11.71 8.63 -18.90
N ALA A 285 12.69 9.44 -19.30
CA ALA A 285 13.20 10.55 -18.49
C ALA A 285 13.51 10.13 -17.04
N GLN A 286 14.31 9.07 -16.88
CA GLN A 286 14.69 8.50 -15.57
C GLN A 286 13.49 8.02 -14.74
N GLY A 287 12.41 7.59 -15.39
CA GLY A 287 11.19 7.07 -14.77
C GLY A 287 10.16 8.13 -14.36
N ARG A 288 10.39 9.41 -14.72
CA ARG A 288 9.39 10.49 -14.58
C ARG A 288 8.13 10.20 -15.38
N LEU A 289 8.27 9.49 -16.50
CA LEU A 289 7.15 9.04 -17.31
C LEU A 289 7.27 7.53 -17.51
N LEU A 290 6.17 6.81 -17.39
CA LEU A 290 6.09 5.38 -17.70
C LEU A 290 4.95 5.19 -18.70
N VAL A 291 5.28 4.65 -19.87
CA VAL A 291 4.27 4.19 -20.84
C VAL A 291 4.09 2.69 -20.62
N ASP A 292 2.85 2.23 -20.42
CA ASP A 292 2.52 0.83 -20.18
C ASP A 292 1.37 0.34 -21.07
N THR A 293 1.47 -0.88 -21.59
CA THR A 293 0.36 -1.54 -22.28
C THR A 293 0.22 -3.00 -21.88
N GLN A 294 -0.99 -3.53 -21.84
CA GLN A 294 -1.26 -4.94 -21.55
C GLN A 294 -2.37 -5.44 -22.45
N ALA A 295 -2.30 -6.72 -22.82
CA ALA A 295 -3.37 -7.44 -23.48
C ALA A 295 -3.51 -8.83 -22.85
N ASP A 296 -4.76 -9.26 -22.68
CA ASP A 296 -5.10 -10.50 -22.00
C ASP A 296 -6.07 -11.31 -22.87
N LEU A 297 -5.91 -12.62 -22.88
CA LEU A 297 -6.85 -13.58 -23.43
C LEU A 297 -7.20 -14.58 -22.34
N THR A 298 -8.47 -14.59 -21.92
CA THR A 298 -8.94 -15.31 -20.74
C THR A 298 -10.22 -16.11 -21.01
N GLY A 299 -10.40 -17.16 -20.22
CA GLY A 299 -11.66 -17.85 -19.96
C GLY A 299 -12.04 -17.72 -18.49
N PHE A 300 -13.19 -18.28 -18.12
CA PHE A 300 -13.63 -18.39 -16.73
C PHE A 300 -13.23 -19.77 -16.18
N ALA A 301 -12.79 -19.83 -14.92
CA ALA A 301 -12.55 -21.07 -14.20
C ALA A 301 -12.95 -20.89 -12.72
N ALA A 302 -13.77 -21.80 -12.20
CA ALA A 302 -14.20 -21.80 -10.79
C ALA A 302 -14.31 -23.23 -10.26
N PHE A 303 -14.23 -23.36 -8.94
CA PHE A 303 -14.17 -24.64 -8.23
C PHE A 303 -15.29 -24.76 -7.17
N PRO A 304 -16.57 -24.73 -7.59
CA PRO A 304 -17.69 -24.90 -6.68
C PRO A 304 -17.78 -26.35 -6.16
N GLU A 305 -18.68 -26.58 -5.22
CA GLU A 305 -18.89 -27.87 -4.55
C GLU A 305 -19.21 -29.02 -5.52
N GLU A 306 -19.92 -28.72 -6.62
CA GLU A 306 -20.32 -29.69 -7.65
C GLU A 306 -19.15 -30.11 -8.57
N GLY A 307 -18.02 -29.41 -8.50
CA GLY A 307 -16.82 -29.70 -9.29
C GLY A 307 -16.34 -28.52 -10.15
N ALA A 308 -15.15 -28.66 -10.73
CA ALA A 308 -14.51 -27.59 -11.50
C ALA A 308 -15.30 -27.24 -12.77
N THR A 309 -15.58 -25.95 -12.96
CA THR A 309 -16.24 -25.40 -14.14
C THR A 309 -15.27 -24.51 -14.91
N TYR A 310 -15.28 -24.59 -16.25
CA TYR A 310 -14.42 -23.77 -17.11
C TYR A 310 -15.12 -23.39 -18.41
N SER A 311 -14.78 -22.23 -18.95
CA SER A 311 -15.27 -21.75 -20.24
C SER A 311 -14.15 -21.58 -21.27
N PRO A 312 -14.40 -21.66 -22.58
CA PRO A 312 -13.37 -21.42 -23.59
C PRO A 312 -12.70 -20.05 -23.44
N MET A 313 -11.39 -19.98 -23.71
CA MET A 313 -10.63 -18.72 -23.71
C MET A 313 -11.01 -17.82 -24.90
N ARG A 314 -12.07 -17.03 -24.76
CA ARG A 314 -12.58 -16.12 -25.81
C ARG A 314 -12.64 -14.66 -25.37
N ARG A 315 -12.42 -14.39 -24.09
CA ARG A 315 -12.54 -13.04 -23.52
C ARG A 315 -11.20 -12.34 -23.64
N TRP A 316 -11.16 -11.22 -24.36
CA TRP A 316 -9.97 -10.39 -24.46
C TRP A 316 -10.19 -9.04 -23.79
N SER A 317 -9.14 -8.57 -23.10
CA SER A 317 -9.03 -7.24 -22.50
C SER A 317 -7.70 -6.63 -22.88
N SER A 318 -7.60 -5.30 -22.82
CA SER A 318 -6.34 -4.60 -23.06
C SER A 318 -6.40 -3.19 -22.51
N PHE A 319 -5.22 -2.61 -22.23
CA PHE A 319 -5.10 -1.18 -21.98
C PHE A 319 -3.80 -0.62 -22.53
N GLY A 320 -3.83 0.68 -22.81
CA GLY A 320 -2.66 1.54 -22.88
C GLY A 320 -2.72 2.55 -21.74
N GLY A 321 -1.57 2.90 -21.18
CA GLY A 321 -1.49 3.79 -20.04
C GLY A 321 -0.24 4.63 -20.00
N LEU A 322 -0.35 5.69 -19.22
CA LEU A 322 0.65 6.70 -18.99
C LEU A 322 0.68 7.04 -17.50
N THR A 323 1.83 6.89 -16.87
CA THR A 323 2.05 7.33 -15.50
C THR A 323 3.09 8.44 -15.48
N TRP A 324 2.66 9.63 -15.07
CA TRP A 324 3.56 10.76 -14.80
C TRP A 324 3.88 10.82 -13.31
N ARG A 325 5.16 11.01 -12.97
CA ARG A 325 5.64 11.15 -11.59
C ARG A 325 6.18 12.56 -11.35
N ALA A 326 5.63 13.24 -10.34
CA ALA A 326 6.07 14.58 -9.96
C ALA A 326 7.46 14.50 -9.29
N PRO A 327 8.41 15.40 -9.62
CA PRO A 327 9.81 15.29 -9.18
C PRO A 327 10.05 15.59 -7.69
N ILE A 328 9.08 16.10 -6.93
CA ILE A 328 9.32 16.62 -5.57
C ILE A 328 8.63 15.77 -4.51
N TYR A 329 7.37 15.42 -4.75
CA TYR A 329 6.55 14.63 -3.85
C TYR A 329 6.30 13.32 -4.58
N ASP A 330 6.82 12.19 -4.08
CA ASP A 330 6.54 10.81 -4.52
C ASP A 330 5.04 10.58 -4.83
N VAL A 331 4.63 11.05 -5.99
CA VAL A 331 3.26 11.24 -6.48
C VAL A 331 3.27 10.77 -7.91
N ALA A 332 2.28 9.96 -8.25
CA ALA A 332 2.04 9.47 -9.58
C ALA A 332 0.62 9.83 -10.00
N VAL A 333 0.47 10.41 -11.19
CA VAL A 333 -0.81 10.52 -11.88
C VAL A 333 -0.80 9.52 -13.02
N ARG A 334 -1.72 8.56 -12.98
CA ARG A 334 -1.84 7.50 -13.99
C ARG A 334 -3.15 7.64 -14.73
N VAL A 335 -3.08 7.51 -16.04
CA VAL A 335 -4.23 7.33 -16.91
C VAL A 335 -4.08 5.98 -17.61
N ARG A 336 -5.12 5.14 -17.58
CA ARG A 336 -5.22 3.90 -18.37
C ARG A 336 -6.52 3.92 -19.13
N ALA A 337 -6.49 3.59 -20.42
CA ALA A 337 -7.68 3.47 -21.24
C ALA A 337 -7.63 2.19 -22.07
N GLY A 338 -8.79 1.57 -22.28
CA GLY A 338 -8.88 0.35 -23.07
C GLY A 338 -10.17 -0.42 -22.89
N ARG A 339 -10.07 -1.73 -23.08
CA ARG A 339 -11.14 -2.71 -22.90
C ARG A 339 -10.88 -3.49 -21.63
N PHE A 340 -11.77 -3.35 -20.66
CA PHE A 340 -11.69 -4.04 -19.37
C PHE A 340 -12.08 -5.52 -19.48
N LEU A 341 -11.84 -6.26 -18.40
CA LEU A 341 -12.07 -7.71 -18.31
C LEU A 341 -13.50 -8.09 -18.69
N TYR A 342 -14.49 -7.32 -18.26
CA TYR A 342 -15.89 -7.66 -18.48
C TYR A 342 -16.39 -7.32 -19.89
N GLY A 343 -15.55 -6.68 -20.71
CA GLY A 343 -15.81 -6.34 -22.11
C GLY A 343 -16.12 -4.86 -22.30
N ASP A 344 -16.34 -4.15 -21.20
CA ASP A 344 -16.59 -2.73 -21.15
C ASP A 344 -15.37 -1.91 -21.60
N ARG A 345 -15.63 -0.73 -22.15
CA ARG A 345 -14.59 0.19 -22.63
C ARG A 345 -14.64 1.48 -21.83
N GLY A 346 -13.48 2.02 -21.52
CA GLY A 346 -13.39 3.25 -20.76
C GLY A 346 -11.98 3.61 -20.35
N ALA A 347 -11.89 4.46 -19.32
CA ALA A 347 -10.64 4.97 -18.79
C ALA A 347 -10.65 5.04 -17.27
N GLU A 348 -9.48 4.79 -16.67
CA GLU A 348 -9.16 5.00 -15.27
C GLU A 348 -8.18 6.19 -15.16
N LEU A 349 -8.50 7.14 -14.29
CA LEU A 349 -7.56 8.15 -13.77
C LEU A 349 -7.26 7.81 -12.31
N GLU A 350 -5.98 7.69 -11.96
CA GLU A 350 -5.51 7.42 -10.60
C GLU A 350 -4.51 8.50 -10.18
N PHE A 351 -4.75 9.12 -9.02
CA PHE A 351 -3.75 9.90 -8.29
C PHE A 351 -3.24 9.05 -7.14
N ARG A 352 -1.94 8.73 -7.13
CA ARG A 352 -1.29 7.95 -6.08
C ARG A 352 -0.19 8.77 -5.41
N ARG A 353 -0.16 8.74 -4.09
CA ARG A 353 0.90 9.26 -3.23
C ARG A 353 1.55 8.10 -2.48
N THR A 354 2.87 7.98 -2.56
CA THR A 354 3.64 7.04 -1.73
C THR A 354 4.18 7.78 -0.51
N LEU A 355 3.65 7.44 0.66
CA LEU A 355 3.95 8.02 1.96
C LEU A 355 4.88 7.06 2.71
N GLY A 356 6.18 7.11 2.36
CA GLY A 356 7.14 6.14 2.87
C GLY A 356 6.73 4.73 2.46
N ASP A 357 6.40 3.88 3.43
CA ASP A 357 6.08 2.48 3.21
C ASP A 357 4.62 2.24 2.75
N LEU A 358 3.74 3.23 2.92
CA LEU A 358 2.31 3.20 2.60
C LEU A 358 2.03 3.84 1.24
N ASP A 359 1.16 3.24 0.42
CA ASP A 359 0.60 3.93 -0.76
C ASP A 359 -0.84 4.33 -0.50
N PHE A 360 -1.18 5.57 -0.85
CA PHE A 360 -2.53 6.10 -0.84
C PHE A 360 -2.90 6.52 -2.26
N ALA A 361 -4.06 6.11 -2.76
CA ALA A 361 -4.52 6.49 -4.08
C ALA A 361 -6.02 6.81 -4.11
N LEU A 362 -6.36 7.81 -4.90
CA LEU A 362 -7.72 8.14 -5.33
C LEU A 362 -7.83 7.76 -6.80
N PHE A 363 -8.92 7.12 -7.19
CA PHE A 363 -9.15 6.78 -8.59
C PHE A 363 -10.57 7.06 -9.03
N ASN A 364 -10.70 7.28 -10.34
CA ASN A 364 -11.96 7.44 -11.03
C ASN A 364 -11.95 6.60 -12.31
N VAL A 365 -12.95 5.74 -12.47
CA VAL A 365 -13.15 4.92 -13.66
C VAL A 365 -14.42 5.33 -14.35
N ARG A 366 -14.33 5.66 -15.64
CA ARG A 366 -15.48 5.94 -16.49
C ARG A 366 -15.55 4.89 -17.58
N ALA A 367 -16.58 4.03 -17.53
CA ALA A 367 -16.77 2.92 -18.47
C ALA A 367 -18.26 2.60 -18.64
N GLU A 368 -18.72 2.42 -19.88
CA GLU A 368 -20.12 2.04 -20.22
C GLU A 368 -21.22 2.80 -19.45
N GLY A 369 -21.07 4.12 -19.27
CA GLY A 369 -22.04 4.97 -18.56
C GLY A 369 -21.89 4.98 -17.03
N TYR A 370 -21.06 4.11 -16.47
CA TYR A 370 -20.68 4.13 -15.06
C TYR A 370 -19.57 5.14 -14.80
N ASN A 371 -19.64 5.77 -13.63
CA ASN A 371 -18.62 6.67 -13.09
C ASN A 371 -18.26 6.23 -11.68
N ILE A 372 -17.27 5.37 -11.56
CA ILE A 372 -16.90 4.71 -10.32
C ILE A 372 -15.72 5.44 -9.70
N LYS A 373 -15.89 5.97 -8.50
CA LYS A 373 -14.81 6.59 -7.73
C LYS A 373 -14.35 5.62 -6.65
N GLY A 374 -13.13 5.80 -6.16
CA GLY A 374 -12.65 4.95 -5.10
C GLY A 374 -11.34 5.38 -4.48
N VAL A 375 -11.01 4.70 -3.39
CA VAL A 375 -9.79 4.89 -2.61
C VAL A 375 -9.06 3.57 -2.55
N ARG A 376 -7.74 3.59 -2.73
CA ARG A 376 -6.86 2.45 -2.52
C ARG A 376 -5.79 2.81 -1.51
N VAL A 377 -5.70 2.02 -0.44
CA VAL A 377 -4.64 2.14 0.56
C VAL A 377 -3.86 0.84 0.57
N VAL A 378 -2.54 0.92 0.44
CA VAL A 378 -1.65 -0.24 0.47
C VAL A 378 -0.79 -0.15 1.71
N LEU A 379 -1.16 -0.93 2.73
CA LEU A 379 -0.52 -0.91 4.04
C LEU A 379 0.69 -1.86 4.07
N PRO A 380 1.84 -1.43 4.63
CA PRO A 380 2.97 -2.34 4.85
C PRO A 380 2.68 -3.28 6.02
N VAL A 381 2.91 -4.57 5.84
CA VAL A 381 2.66 -5.58 6.90
C VAL A 381 3.98 -5.94 7.59
N PRO A 382 4.09 -5.85 8.94
CA PRO A 382 5.28 -6.26 9.70
C PRO A 382 5.69 -7.72 9.45
N PRO A 383 7.00 -8.07 9.57
CA PRO A 383 8.10 -7.20 9.95
C PRO A 383 8.56 -6.28 8.81
N MET A 384 9.11 -5.12 9.17
CA MET A 384 9.61 -4.15 8.18
C MET A 384 10.91 -4.62 7.51
N VAL A 385 11.76 -5.34 8.25
CA VAL A 385 12.95 -6.02 7.73
C VAL A 385 12.66 -7.51 7.60
N ARG A 386 13.00 -8.10 6.45
CA ARG A 386 12.65 -9.48 6.11
C ARG A 386 13.84 -10.44 6.14
N SER A 387 13.54 -11.73 6.32
CA SER A 387 14.59 -12.75 6.16
C SER A 387 15.07 -12.81 4.71
N SER A 388 16.36 -13.07 4.56
CA SER A 388 17.11 -13.15 3.30
C SER A 388 18.04 -14.37 3.39
N HIS A 389 18.46 -14.93 2.25
CA HIS A 389 19.36 -16.09 2.11
C HIS A 389 18.81 -17.50 2.38
N ASP A 390 17.65 -17.65 3.02
CA ASP A 390 17.08 -18.98 3.21
C ASP A 390 16.50 -19.52 1.88
N VAL A 391 16.77 -20.80 1.58
CA VAL A 391 16.20 -21.49 0.41
C VAL A 391 14.68 -21.64 0.55
N VAL A 392 14.20 -21.77 1.79
CA VAL A 392 12.78 -21.80 2.17
C VAL A 392 12.53 -20.71 3.21
N ARG A 393 11.63 -19.77 2.91
CA ARG A 393 11.28 -18.66 3.81
C ARG A 393 9.81 -18.70 4.18
N LEU A 394 9.49 -18.62 5.48
CA LEU A 394 8.14 -18.34 5.97
C LEU A 394 8.02 -16.85 6.27
N GLN A 395 7.15 -16.13 5.55
CA GLN A 395 6.98 -14.68 5.72
C GLN A 395 5.50 -14.27 5.65
N PRO A 396 5.11 -13.19 6.33
CA PRO A 396 3.80 -12.59 6.08
C PRO A 396 3.77 -11.95 4.68
N ILE A 397 2.56 -11.68 4.16
CA ILE A 397 2.38 -10.83 2.98
C ILE A 397 3.14 -9.50 3.13
N GLU A 398 3.62 -8.93 2.03
CA GLU A 398 4.45 -7.72 2.10
C GLU A 398 3.60 -6.48 2.31
N ARG A 399 2.48 -6.45 1.60
CA ARG A 399 1.57 -5.32 1.55
C ARG A 399 0.16 -5.83 1.56
N PHE A 400 -0.69 -5.12 2.27
CA PHE A 400 -2.11 -5.39 2.37
C PHE A 400 -2.88 -4.29 1.63
N PRO A 401 -3.44 -4.58 0.45
CA PRO A 401 -4.27 -3.62 -0.28
C PRO A 401 -5.69 -3.58 0.31
N ALA A 402 -6.16 -2.39 0.65
CA ALA A 402 -7.54 -2.10 0.98
C ALA A 402 -8.12 -1.19 -0.13
N ASN A 403 -9.20 -1.63 -0.77
CA ASN A 403 -9.81 -0.92 -1.91
C ASN A 403 -11.27 -0.62 -1.60
N TYR A 404 -11.66 0.65 -1.71
CA TYR A 404 -13.04 1.11 -1.69
C TYR A 404 -13.45 1.52 -3.09
N ARG A 405 -14.66 1.15 -3.49
CA ARG A 405 -15.33 1.62 -4.71
C ARG A 405 -16.71 2.11 -4.32
N THR A 406 -17.16 3.21 -4.94
CA THR A 406 -18.52 3.73 -4.75
C THR A 406 -19.59 2.84 -5.36
N ASP A 407 -19.21 1.92 -6.27
CA ASP A 407 -20.09 0.99 -6.96
C ASP A 407 -19.40 -0.38 -7.10
N ALA A 408 -20.10 -1.43 -6.71
CA ALA A 408 -19.65 -2.82 -6.76
C ALA A 408 -19.88 -3.49 -8.13
N THR A 409 -20.54 -2.81 -9.07
CA THR A 409 -20.77 -3.31 -10.42
C THR A 409 -19.43 -3.72 -11.05
N PRO A 410 -19.34 -4.91 -11.67
CA PRO A 410 -18.11 -5.45 -12.25
C PRO A 410 -17.79 -4.77 -13.60
N VAL A 411 -17.65 -3.45 -13.58
CA VAL A 411 -17.31 -2.57 -14.71
C VAL A 411 -16.00 -1.86 -14.39
N GLY A 412 -15.18 -1.62 -15.39
CA GLY A 412 -13.92 -0.92 -15.21
C GLY A 412 -12.85 -1.77 -14.51
N THR A 413 -12.91 -3.09 -14.64
CA THR A 413 -12.02 -4.04 -13.96
C THR A 413 -10.93 -4.55 -14.90
N PHE A 414 -9.67 -4.36 -14.57
CA PHE A 414 -8.54 -4.99 -15.27
C PHE A 414 -8.28 -6.40 -14.75
N VAL A 415 -7.63 -7.25 -15.55
CA VAL A 415 -7.18 -8.57 -15.08
C VAL A 415 -6.16 -8.41 -13.95
N GLY A 416 -6.49 -8.93 -12.77
CA GLY A 416 -5.60 -8.94 -11.60
C GLY A 416 -4.72 -10.20 -11.54
N GLY A 417 -3.63 -10.14 -10.76
CA GLY A 417 -2.75 -11.31 -10.53
C GLY A 417 -1.82 -11.66 -11.70
N VAL A 418 -1.57 -10.71 -12.60
CA VAL A 418 -0.61 -10.84 -13.71
C VAL A 418 0.68 -10.06 -13.44
N ALA A 419 1.74 -10.35 -14.20
CA ALA A 419 3.04 -9.72 -14.06
C ALA A 419 2.99 -8.19 -14.29
N SER A 420 3.01 -7.43 -13.19
CA SER A 420 2.99 -5.97 -13.19
C SER A 420 4.40 -5.39 -13.41
N ARG A 421 4.63 -4.77 -14.57
CA ARG A 421 5.88 -4.05 -14.85
C ARG A 421 6.04 -2.79 -14.01
N GLU A 422 4.94 -2.14 -13.65
CA GLU A 422 4.97 -0.97 -12.77
C GLU A 422 5.49 -1.37 -11.38
N ASP A 423 5.01 -2.51 -10.83
CA ASP A 423 5.52 -3.04 -9.57
C ASP A 423 6.96 -3.55 -9.70
N PHE A 424 7.30 -4.17 -10.84
CA PHE A 424 8.68 -4.57 -11.14
C PHE A 424 9.64 -3.37 -11.15
N LEU A 425 9.20 -2.17 -11.56
CA LEU A 425 10.04 -0.96 -11.58
C LEU A 425 9.80 -0.03 -10.37
N ARG A 426 8.96 -0.43 -9.42
CA ARG A 426 8.56 0.39 -8.26
C ARG A 426 9.77 0.90 -7.47
N GLN A 427 9.75 2.16 -7.06
CA GLN A 427 10.86 2.90 -6.40
C GLN A 427 12.12 3.15 -7.26
N LEU A 428 12.26 2.50 -8.41
CA LEU A 428 13.38 2.69 -9.33
C LEU A 428 13.04 3.77 -10.36
N SER A 429 12.74 4.96 -9.87
CA SER A 429 12.59 6.17 -10.68
C SER A 429 13.26 7.32 -9.96
N MET A 430 13.82 8.27 -10.69
CA MET A 430 14.49 9.41 -10.09
C MET A 430 13.57 10.15 -9.11
N PRO A 431 12.29 10.49 -9.42
CA PRO A 431 11.41 11.15 -8.46
C PRO A 431 11.21 10.39 -7.15
N ALA A 432 11.06 9.06 -7.22
CA ALA A 432 10.91 8.23 -6.03
C ALA A 432 12.18 8.20 -5.18
N LEU A 433 13.37 8.18 -5.80
CA LEU A 433 14.64 8.25 -5.08
C LEU A 433 14.88 9.63 -4.45
N GLU A 434 14.59 10.72 -5.17
CA GLU A 434 14.71 12.09 -4.66
C GLU A 434 13.78 12.33 -3.47
N ALA A 435 12.52 11.89 -3.58
CA ALA A 435 11.54 12.01 -2.50
C ALA A 435 11.91 11.18 -1.25
N ASN A 436 12.76 10.17 -1.39
CA ASN A 436 13.24 9.32 -0.30
C ASN A 436 14.75 9.54 0.00
N ARG A 437 15.31 10.71 -0.34
CA ARG A 437 16.71 11.05 -0.08
C ARG A 437 17.09 10.97 1.40
N ASP A 438 16.14 11.27 2.28
CA ASP A 438 16.32 11.21 3.74
C ASP A 438 16.60 9.76 4.18
N ARG A 439 15.93 8.77 3.57
CA ARG A 439 16.18 7.35 3.80
C ARG A 439 17.59 6.96 3.38
N TYR A 440 18.05 7.42 2.21
CA TYR A 440 19.45 7.24 1.78
C TYR A 440 20.43 7.84 2.79
N GLN A 441 20.22 9.08 3.21
CA GLN A 441 21.11 9.81 4.12
C GLN A 441 21.20 9.15 5.49
N ARG A 442 20.06 8.76 6.07
CA ARG A 442 20.04 8.03 7.35
C ARG A 442 20.73 6.68 7.25
N ALA A 443 20.49 5.96 6.15
CA ALA A 443 21.13 4.68 5.90
C ALA A 443 22.63 4.82 5.71
N LEU A 444 23.12 5.91 5.12
CA LEU A 444 24.54 6.21 4.98
C LEU A 444 25.17 6.62 6.33
N SER A 445 24.57 7.56 7.05
CA SER A 445 25.11 8.11 8.31
C SER A 445 24.95 7.20 9.52
N GLY A 446 23.97 6.29 9.49
CA GLY A 446 23.60 5.44 10.63
C GLY A 446 22.81 6.16 11.70
N SER A 447 22.33 7.36 11.39
CA SER A 447 21.55 8.15 12.30
C SER A 447 20.15 7.54 12.45
N PRO A 448 19.64 7.36 13.68
CA PRO A 448 18.26 6.94 13.90
C PRO A 448 17.29 7.98 13.34
N ARG A 449 16.06 7.56 13.03
CA ARG A 449 14.99 8.49 12.64
C ARG A 449 14.74 9.47 13.79
N ARG A 450 15.02 10.76 13.58
CA ARG A 450 14.54 11.81 14.49
C ARG A 450 13.02 11.88 14.36
N ALA A 451 12.30 11.71 15.47
CA ALA A 451 10.86 11.95 15.50
C ALA A 451 10.60 13.41 15.10
N GLY A 452 9.58 13.66 14.29
CA GLY A 452 9.16 15.01 13.96
C GLY A 452 8.96 15.83 15.23
N SER A 453 9.52 17.04 15.26
CA SER A 453 9.28 18.03 16.31
C SER A 453 7.96 18.78 16.11
N GLY A 454 7.01 18.20 15.36
CA GLY A 454 5.75 18.86 15.01
C GLY A 454 4.95 19.24 16.25
N GLU A 455 4.36 20.44 16.24
CA GLU A 455 3.30 20.82 17.17
C GLU A 455 2.23 19.72 17.19
N ALA A 456 1.59 19.51 18.35
CA ALA A 456 0.57 18.48 18.49
C ALA A 456 -0.68 18.89 17.71
N ASP A 457 -0.71 18.65 16.40
CA ASP A 457 -1.94 18.74 15.63
C ASP A 457 -2.87 17.62 16.08
N TRP A 458 -3.91 17.98 16.81
CA TRP A 458 -4.97 17.08 17.24
C TRP A 458 -6.02 16.93 16.15
N VAL A 459 -6.51 15.71 15.94
CA VAL A 459 -7.68 15.46 15.10
C VAL A 459 -8.95 15.62 15.94
N SER A 460 -9.87 16.41 15.40
CA SER A 460 -11.16 16.72 15.99
C SER A 460 -12.12 15.52 15.93
N PHE A 461 -13.31 15.65 16.53
CA PHE A 461 -14.37 14.65 16.46
C PHE A 461 -14.95 14.50 15.04
N THR A 462 -14.77 15.51 14.17
CA THR A 462 -15.19 15.42 12.75
C THR A 462 -14.20 14.64 11.89
N GLY A 463 -13.01 14.32 12.39
CA GLY A 463 -12.03 13.47 11.71
C GLY A 463 -11.03 14.23 10.84
N MET A 464 -10.88 15.54 11.03
CA MET A 464 -9.77 16.35 10.50
C MET A 464 -9.09 17.15 11.61
N THR A 465 -7.87 17.66 11.38
CA THR A 465 -7.15 18.46 12.38
C THR A 465 -7.99 19.64 12.85
N GLY A 466 -8.02 19.89 14.16
CA GLY A 466 -8.95 20.85 14.74
C GLY A 466 -8.94 20.83 16.26
N PHE A 467 -10.06 21.30 16.83
CA PHE A 467 -10.29 21.34 18.27
C PHE A 467 -11.24 20.20 18.68
N ILE A 468 -12.51 20.48 18.97
CA ILE A 468 -13.52 19.45 19.27
C ILE A 468 -14.34 19.18 18.01
N ASN A 469 -15.04 20.17 17.48
CA ASN A 469 -15.74 20.13 16.19
C ASN A 469 -15.23 21.21 15.21
N THR A 470 -14.52 22.23 15.69
CA THR A 470 -14.08 23.33 14.83
C THR A 470 -12.71 23.07 14.17
N PRO A 471 -12.50 23.55 12.93
CA PRO A 471 -11.24 23.43 12.20
C PRO A 471 -10.07 24.18 12.84
N TRP A 472 -8.86 23.74 12.49
CA TRP A 472 -7.60 24.45 12.74
C TRP A 472 -7.04 25.04 11.43
N ALA A 473 -6.29 26.14 11.51
CA ALA A 473 -5.65 26.75 10.34
C ALA A 473 -4.39 26.01 9.86
N GLY A 474 -3.89 25.07 10.66
CA GLY A 474 -2.88 24.11 10.22
C GLY A 474 -3.50 22.88 9.55
N VAL A 475 -2.62 22.05 9.01
CA VAL A 475 -2.92 20.74 8.45
C VAL A 475 -1.99 19.71 9.06
N MET A 476 -2.39 18.45 9.00
CA MET A 476 -1.51 17.36 9.39
C MET A 476 -0.19 17.38 8.60
N GLN A 477 0.92 17.12 9.29
CA GLN A 477 2.25 17.05 8.69
C GLN A 477 2.31 16.00 7.56
N ASP A 478 3.02 16.32 6.47
CA ASP A 478 3.27 15.39 5.34
C ASP A 478 3.79 14.04 5.86
N ARG A 479 3.28 12.94 5.29
CA ARG A 479 3.56 11.56 5.71
C ARG A 479 3.12 11.24 7.13
N SER A 480 2.03 11.85 7.60
CA SER A 480 1.38 11.46 8.85
C SER A 480 0.00 10.87 8.60
N VAL A 481 -0.38 9.93 9.45
CA VAL A 481 -1.72 9.33 9.50
C VAL A 481 -2.24 9.35 10.93
N GLU A 482 -3.52 9.63 11.10
CA GLU A 482 -4.24 9.41 12.35
C GLU A 482 -5.54 8.66 12.07
N LEU A 483 -5.67 7.47 12.65
CA LEU A 483 -6.87 6.65 12.57
C LEU A 483 -7.60 6.71 13.90
N GLY A 484 -8.91 6.87 13.91
CA GLY A 484 -9.64 6.99 15.16
C GLY A 484 -11.11 6.65 15.10
N TYR A 485 -11.68 6.64 16.29
CA TYR A 485 -13.09 6.41 16.56
C TYR A 485 -13.56 7.45 17.56
N ASN A 486 -14.76 7.98 17.35
CA ASN A 486 -15.44 8.79 18.34
C ASN A 486 -16.87 8.30 18.56
N ARG A 487 -17.43 8.65 19.73
CA ARG A 487 -18.84 8.44 20.07
C ARG A 487 -19.47 9.77 20.42
N ILE A 488 -20.47 10.17 19.64
CA ILE A 488 -21.25 11.39 19.83
C ILE A 488 -22.64 11.00 20.34
N PRO A 489 -23.07 11.51 21.50
CA PRO A 489 -24.39 11.19 22.07
C PRO A 489 -25.51 11.80 21.22
N LYS A 490 -26.67 11.14 21.23
CA LYS A 490 -27.83 11.53 20.41
C LYS A 490 -28.28 12.98 20.55
N ALA A 491 -28.14 13.57 21.74
CA ALA A 491 -28.52 14.97 22.02
C ALA A 491 -27.82 15.96 21.07
N TRP A 492 -26.57 15.66 20.70
CA TRP A 492 -25.73 16.52 19.86
C TRP A 492 -25.13 15.79 18.65
N ALA A 493 -25.75 14.69 18.22
CA ALA A 493 -25.39 14.00 17.00
C ALA A 493 -25.46 14.95 15.78
N TYR A 494 -24.56 14.75 14.84
CA TYR A 494 -24.48 15.53 13.60
C TYR A 494 -25.58 15.13 12.61
N ASP A 495 -25.99 13.86 12.61
CA ASP A 495 -27.14 13.33 11.87
C ASP A 495 -28.13 12.64 12.82
N ALA A 496 -29.43 12.66 12.47
CA ALA A 496 -30.53 12.12 13.27
C ALA A 496 -30.52 12.58 14.75
N ARG A 497 -30.21 13.87 14.96
CA ARG A 497 -30.08 14.50 16.29
C ARG A 497 -31.36 14.33 17.12
N GLY A 498 -31.18 14.03 18.40
CA GLY A 498 -32.25 13.74 19.36
C GLY A 498 -32.70 12.28 19.35
N SER A 499 -32.53 11.58 18.23
CA SER A 499 -32.99 10.20 18.06
C SER A 499 -31.86 9.19 18.20
N HIS A 500 -30.75 9.37 17.47
CA HIS A 500 -29.68 8.39 17.37
C HIS A 500 -28.31 8.99 17.69
N ALA A 501 -27.42 8.17 18.25
CA ALA A 501 -26.02 8.54 18.42
C ALA A 501 -25.29 8.50 17.06
N ASN A 502 -24.13 9.15 16.98
CA ASN A 502 -23.23 8.97 15.83
C ASN A 502 -21.91 8.39 16.30
N GLU A 503 -21.41 7.43 15.53
CA GLU A 503 -20.17 6.70 15.78
C GLU A 503 -19.23 6.85 14.57
N PRO A 504 -18.51 7.99 14.45
CA PRO A 504 -17.57 8.21 13.37
C PRO A 504 -16.25 7.45 13.59
N TYR A 505 -15.86 6.71 12.57
CA TYR A 505 -14.52 6.16 12.35
C TYR A 505 -13.85 6.99 11.28
N PHE A 506 -12.63 7.46 11.52
CA PHE A 506 -11.95 8.36 10.59
C PHE A 506 -10.51 7.94 10.34
N GLY A 507 -10.00 8.33 9.18
CA GLY A 507 -8.59 8.33 8.83
C GLY A 507 -8.23 9.70 8.26
N ALA A 508 -7.43 10.45 9.01
CA ALA A 508 -6.88 11.72 8.57
C ALA A 508 -5.46 11.50 8.05
N LEU A 509 -5.10 12.16 6.94
CA LEU A 509 -3.86 11.96 6.21
C LEU A 509 -3.23 13.30 5.83
N GLY A 510 -1.96 13.50 6.22
CA GLY A 510 -1.10 14.55 5.66
C GLY A 510 -0.51 14.07 4.33
N VAL A 511 -1.22 14.33 3.23
CA VAL A 511 -0.92 13.72 1.92
C VAL A 511 0.20 14.46 1.17
N LEU A 512 0.21 15.78 1.23
CA LEU A 512 1.26 16.66 0.71
C LEU A 512 1.51 17.78 1.73
N PRO A 513 2.66 18.48 1.65
CA PRO A 513 2.82 19.71 2.41
C PRO A 513 1.64 20.64 2.16
N HIS A 514 1.10 21.23 3.23
CA HIS A 514 -0.04 22.15 3.18
C HIS A 514 -1.39 21.54 2.80
N THR A 515 -1.51 20.21 2.71
CA THR A 515 -2.79 19.55 2.39
C THR A 515 -3.13 18.47 3.40
N GLU A 516 -4.42 18.34 3.70
CA GLU A 516 -4.96 17.26 4.51
C GLU A 516 -6.17 16.64 3.83
N ILE A 517 -6.23 15.30 3.85
CA ILE A 517 -7.39 14.53 3.42
C ILE A 517 -7.96 13.80 4.64
N GLY A 518 -9.27 13.93 4.86
CA GLY A 518 -10.01 13.17 5.85
C GLY A 518 -10.94 12.18 5.16
N LEU A 519 -10.88 10.91 5.56
CA LEU A 519 -11.88 9.92 5.21
C LEU A 519 -12.65 9.56 6.46
N ARG A 520 -13.98 9.61 6.42
CA ARG A 520 -14.82 9.28 7.58
C ARG A 520 -15.95 8.35 7.18
N PHE A 521 -16.17 7.36 8.02
CA PHE A 521 -17.26 6.42 7.99
C PHE A 521 -18.05 6.58 9.29
N THR A 522 -19.31 6.99 9.23
CA THR A 522 -20.14 7.24 10.42
C THR A 522 -21.25 6.21 10.51
N ARG A 523 -21.28 5.46 11.62
CA ARG A 523 -22.44 4.60 11.95
C ARG A 523 -23.47 5.42 12.70
N VAL A 524 -24.76 5.18 12.42
CA VAL A 524 -25.89 5.79 13.14
C VAL A 524 -26.72 4.67 13.79
N PRO A 525 -26.30 4.14 14.96
CA PRO A 525 -26.93 2.97 15.56
C PRO A 525 -28.43 3.15 15.78
N GLY A 526 -29.23 2.16 15.38
CA GLY A 526 -30.69 2.16 15.52
C GLY A 526 -31.44 2.87 14.37
N LEU A 527 -30.75 3.59 13.48
CA LEU A 527 -31.37 4.15 12.29
C LEU A 527 -31.49 3.07 11.20
N HIS A 528 -32.72 2.74 10.82
CA HIS A 528 -33.04 1.77 9.76
C HIS A 528 -33.52 2.49 8.50
N GLY A 529 -32.59 3.00 7.70
CA GLY A 529 -32.90 3.87 6.55
C GLY A 529 -33.79 3.24 5.47
N PHE A 530 -33.71 1.92 5.28
CA PHE A 530 -34.38 1.21 4.18
C PHE A 530 -35.46 0.21 4.63
N ALA A 531 -35.69 0.05 5.94
CA ALA A 531 -36.63 -0.94 6.46
C ALA A 531 -38.10 -0.66 6.13
N ARG A 532 -38.43 0.58 5.73
CA ARG A 532 -39.79 0.97 5.29
C ARG A 532 -40.07 0.60 3.83
N ASP A 533 -39.04 0.58 2.98
CA ASP A 533 -39.17 0.39 1.54
C ASP A 533 -38.89 -1.06 1.11
N ASP A 534 -38.08 -1.79 1.88
CA ASP A 534 -37.80 -3.22 1.66
C ASP A 534 -37.76 -4.00 2.99
N PRO A 535 -38.81 -4.79 3.30
CA PRO A 535 -38.86 -5.65 4.49
C PRO A 535 -37.77 -6.74 4.54
N SER A 536 -37.11 -7.03 3.41
CA SER A 536 -35.99 -7.99 3.34
C SER A 536 -34.63 -7.35 3.64
N SER A 537 -34.60 -6.03 3.83
CA SER A 537 -33.41 -5.28 4.18
C SER A 537 -32.83 -5.74 5.52
N ARG A 538 -31.58 -6.24 5.51
CA ARG A 538 -30.84 -6.62 6.72
C ARG A 538 -30.14 -5.44 7.39
N ILE A 539 -30.47 -4.20 6.98
CA ILE A 539 -29.86 -2.98 7.50
C ILE A 539 -30.30 -2.75 8.93
N THR A 540 -29.45 -3.16 9.87
CA THR A 540 -29.63 -2.91 11.30
C THR A 540 -29.09 -1.54 11.73
N THR A 541 -28.31 -0.85 10.89
CA THR A 541 -27.71 0.45 11.19
C THR A 541 -27.34 1.17 9.88
N ASP A 542 -27.85 2.39 9.70
CA ASP A 542 -27.48 3.27 8.59
C ASP A 542 -26.05 3.80 8.74
N THR A 543 -25.39 4.03 7.62
CA THR A 543 -23.99 4.44 7.57
C THR A 543 -23.73 5.48 6.50
N ASP A 544 -22.93 6.48 6.83
CA ASP A 544 -22.51 7.52 5.89
C ASP A 544 -21.00 7.51 5.66
N HIS A 545 -20.60 7.70 4.40
CA HIS A 545 -19.20 7.78 3.97
C HIS A 545 -18.93 9.17 3.42
N MET A 546 -17.81 9.75 3.83
CA MET A 546 -17.43 11.06 3.35
C MET A 546 -15.93 11.20 3.14
N ALA A 547 -15.60 12.03 2.16
CA ALA A 547 -14.26 12.52 1.92
C ALA A 547 -14.20 14.03 2.15
N SER A 548 -13.17 14.47 2.86
CA SER A 548 -12.93 15.85 3.25
C SER A 548 -11.54 16.29 2.84
N PHE A 549 -11.38 17.58 2.56
CA PHE A 549 -10.12 18.16 2.10
C PHE A 549 -9.87 19.51 2.77
N ARG A 550 -8.61 19.78 3.14
CA ARG A 550 -8.17 21.09 3.60
C ARG A 550 -6.88 21.50 2.91
N LEU A 551 -6.82 22.78 2.55
CA LEU A 551 -5.64 23.45 2.01
C LEU A 551 -5.20 24.56 2.97
N MET A 552 -3.98 24.45 3.48
CA MET A 552 -3.32 25.50 4.26
C MET A 552 -2.68 26.52 3.31
N LEU A 553 -3.23 27.72 3.28
CA LEU A 553 -2.77 28.82 2.44
C LEU A 553 -1.60 29.57 3.08
N LEU A 554 -1.63 29.75 4.41
CA LEU A 554 -0.55 30.36 5.19
C LEU A 554 -0.22 29.48 6.38
N THR A 555 1.06 29.13 6.54
CA THR A 555 1.52 28.31 7.66
C THR A 555 1.45 29.09 8.97
N PRO A 556 0.69 28.62 9.98
CA PRO A 556 0.71 29.22 11.30
C PRO A 556 2.10 29.09 11.93
N ARG A 557 2.58 30.14 12.60
CA ARG A 557 3.82 30.13 13.39
C ARG A 557 3.58 30.83 14.73
N PRO A 558 4.44 30.64 15.74
CA PRO A 558 4.29 31.34 17.01
C PRO A 558 4.12 32.85 16.79
N TRP A 559 2.99 33.40 17.22
CA TRP A 559 2.61 34.81 17.06
C TRP A 559 2.39 35.29 15.61
N GLN A 560 2.22 34.37 14.66
CA GLN A 560 1.90 34.68 13.26
C GLN A 560 0.68 33.86 12.82
N PRO A 561 -0.43 34.51 12.42
CA PRO A 561 -1.63 33.81 12.01
C PRO A 561 -1.41 33.03 10.72
N GLY A 562 -1.85 31.77 10.73
CA GLY A 562 -2.04 30.95 9.54
C GLY A 562 -3.44 31.09 8.98
N LEU A 563 -3.64 30.54 7.78
CA LEU A 563 -4.90 30.57 7.06
C LEU A 563 -5.12 29.24 6.35
N ALA A 564 -6.30 28.68 6.48
CA ALA A 564 -6.72 27.51 5.70
C ALA A 564 -8.15 27.66 5.17
N VAL A 565 -8.40 26.94 4.07
CA VAL A 565 -9.74 26.70 3.53
C VAL A 565 -9.99 25.20 3.50
N GLY A 566 -11.21 24.78 3.81
CA GLY A 566 -11.55 23.37 3.84
C GLY A 566 -12.98 23.10 3.44
N VAL A 567 -13.20 21.88 2.96
CA VAL A 567 -14.52 21.34 2.65
C VAL A 567 -14.60 19.94 3.25
N GLU A 568 -15.62 19.70 4.05
CA GLU A 568 -15.98 18.41 4.61
C GLU A 568 -17.16 17.82 3.84
N ASP A 569 -17.16 16.50 3.65
CA ASP A 569 -18.21 15.78 2.92
C ASP A 569 -18.43 16.34 1.50
N ILE A 570 -17.36 16.28 0.71
CA ILE A 570 -17.31 16.69 -0.72
C ILE A 570 -18.09 15.68 -1.58
N GLU A 571 -17.93 14.40 -1.24
CA GLU A 571 -18.47 13.24 -1.92
C GLU A 571 -19.16 12.35 -0.87
N GLY A 572 -20.40 11.94 -1.14
CA GLY A 572 -21.25 11.22 -0.19
C GLY A 572 -22.70 11.67 -0.24
N THR A 573 -23.46 11.43 0.82
CA THR A 573 -24.86 11.88 0.95
C THR A 573 -24.99 13.34 1.37
N ARG A 574 -23.86 14.03 1.63
CA ARG A 574 -23.80 15.43 2.09
C ARG A 574 -24.62 15.69 3.35
N ARG A 575 -24.65 14.70 4.25
CA ARG A 575 -25.31 14.78 5.56
C ARG A 575 -24.43 15.48 6.61
N PHE A 576 -23.13 15.59 6.35
CA PHE A 576 -22.16 16.17 7.28
C PHE A 576 -21.32 17.28 6.63
N HIS A 577 -21.90 18.01 5.68
CA HIS A 577 -21.18 18.98 4.86
C HIS A 577 -20.76 20.23 5.65
N SER A 578 -19.57 20.74 5.36
CA SER A 578 -19.13 22.08 5.80
C SER A 578 -18.13 22.64 4.80
N SER A 579 -18.30 23.89 4.38
CA SER A 579 -17.25 24.64 3.68
C SER A 579 -16.84 25.81 4.54
N TYR A 580 -15.54 26.01 4.74
CA TYR A 580 -15.04 27.00 5.71
C TYR A 580 -13.73 27.65 5.31
N MET A 581 -13.50 28.82 5.90
CA MET A 581 -12.21 29.48 6.00
C MET A 581 -11.90 29.68 7.48
N VAL A 582 -10.65 29.41 7.87
CA VAL A 582 -10.21 29.51 9.27
C VAL A 582 -8.84 30.17 9.36
N VAL A 583 -8.74 31.14 10.26
CA VAL A 583 -7.49 31.76 10.68
C VAL A 583 -7.14 31.22 12.05
N GLY A 584 -5.86 30.96 12.29
CA GLY A 584 -5.42 30.42 13.57
C GLY A 584 -4.00 30.80 13.89
N MET A 585 -3.71 31.08 15.15
CA MET A 585 -2.40 31.52 15.60
C MET A 585 -1.96 30.71 16.82
N PRO A 586 -0.84 29.99 16.75
CA PRO A 586 -0.22 29.39 17.90
C PRO A 586 0.60 30.44 18.65
N SER A 587 0.72 30.28 19.96
CA SER A 587 1.60 31.09 20.80
C SER A 587 2.18 30.23 21.92
N ALA A 588 3.28 30.69 22.51
CA ALA A 588 3.86 30.06 23.68
C ALA A 588 4.12 31.13 24.74
N ILE A 589 3.52 30.96 25.92
CA ILE A 589 3.68 31.87 27.05
C ILE A 589 4.13 31.02 28.23
N LEU A 590 5.27 31.35 28.85
CA LEU A 590 5.81 30.61 30.00
C LEU A 590 5.93 29.09 29.75
N HIS A 591 6.36 28.69 28.55
CA HIS A 591 6.44 27.29 28.08
C HIS A 591 5.10 26.55 27.92
N VAL A 592 3.97 27.22 28.14
CA VAL A 592 2.64 26.70 27.83
C VAL A 592 2.29 27.03 26.39
N GLN A 593 2.01 26.01 25.58
CA GLN A 593 1.59 26.17 24.20
C GLN A 593 0.10 26.52 24.15
N ASN A 594 -0.27 27.49 23.33
CA ASN A 594 -1.66 27.91 23.15
C ASN A 594 -1.98 27.98 21.66
N ARG A 595 -3.24 27.74 21.31
CA ARG A 595 -3.76 27.92 19.94
C ARG A 595 -5.09 28.65 20.01
N ILE A 596 -5.25 29.69 19.19
CA ILE A 596 -6.54 30.36 18.98
C ILE A 596 -6.95 30.24 17.51
N SER A 597 -8.24 30.02 17.26
CA SER A 597 -8.80 30.00 15.91
C SER A 597 -10.10 30.78 15.84
N LEU A 598 -10.32 31.41 14.68
CA LEU A 598 -11.54 32.08 14.29
C LEU A 598 -11.83 31.74 12.83
N GLY A 599 -13.07 31.40 12.52
CA GLY A 599 -13.44 31.05 11.16
C GLY A 599 -14.90 31.30 10.85
N TYR A 600 -15.21 31.11 9.58
CA TYR A 600 -16.55 31.29 9.04
C TYR A 600 -16.86 30.17 8.06
N ALA A 601 -18.03 29.57 8.19
CA ALA A 601 -18.53 28.48 7.37
C ALA A 601 -19.69 28.97 6.48
N PRO A 602 -19.41 29.44 5.25
CA PRO A 602 -20.46 29.76 4.28
C PRO A 602 -21.09 28.50 3.68
N ARG A 603 -22.31 28.63 3.14
CA ARG A 603 -22.97 27.57 2.36
C ARG A 603 -22.59 27.66 0.88
N VAL A 604 -21.36 27.22 0.55
CA VAL A 604 -20.85 27.27 -0.84
C VAL A 604 -21.49 26.21 -1.72
N PHE A 605 -21.82 25.04 -1.15
CA PHE A 605 -22.44 23.94 -1.86
C PHE A 605 -23.81 23.59 -1.27
N THR A 606 -24.74 23.14 -2.11
CA THR A 606 -25.99 22.56 -1.66
C THR A 606 -25.73 21.21 -0.98
N ALA A 607 -26.23 21.08 0.25
CA ALA A 607 -26.12 19.89 1.08
C ALA A 607 -27.43 19.64 1.83
N THR A 608 -27.64 18.39 2.26
CA THR A 608 -28.80 18.01 3.07
C THR A 608 -28.75 18.68 4.44
N ARG A 609 -27.55 18.80 5.00
CA ARG A 609 -27.29 19.46 6.28
C ARG A 609 -25.88 20.04 6.31
N HIS A 610 -25.73 21.14 7.04
CA HIS A 610 -24.45 21.76 7.34
C HIS A 610 -24.08 21.53 8.81
N VAL A 611 -22.86 21.05 9.07
CA VAL A 611 -22.35 20.82 10.45
C VAL A 611 -21.85 22.13 11.05
N LEU A 612 -21.11 22.91 10.28
CA LEU A 612 -20.76 24.30 10.57
C LEU A 612 -21.51 25.22 9.62
N ASP A 613 -22.12 26.26 10.18
CA ASP A 613 -22.94 27.22 9.45
C ASP A 613 -22.89 28.58 10.14
N GLY A 614 -22.04 29.48 9.63
CA GLY A 614 -21.77 30.78 10.25
C GLY A 614 -20.42 30.86 10.97
N GLY A 615 -20.34 31.73 11.97
CA GLY A 615 -19.10 32.03 12.68
C GLY A 615 -18.77 30.99 13.76
N PHE A 616 -17.50 30.59 13.82
CA PHE A 616 -16.99 29.67 14.84
C PHE A 616 -15.63 30.12 15.37
N GLY A 617 -15.25 29.59 16.52
CA GLY A 617 -13.94 29.91 17.12
C GLY A 617 -13.58 28.96 18.25
N ALA A 618 -12.29 28.84 18.52
CA ALA A 618 -11.80 27.97 19.57
C ALA A 618 -10.49 28.47 20.17
N PHE A 619 -10.28 28.07 21.42
CA PHE A 619 -9.04 28.28 22.16
C PHE A 619 -8.58 26.96 22.78
N GLU A 620 -7.29 26.68 22.69
CA GLU A 620 -6.64 25.52 23.30
C GLU A 620 -5.44 25.96 24.13
N VAL A 621 -5.28 25.32 25.29
CA VAL A 621 -4.10 25.40 26.14
C VAL A 621 -3.50 24.00 26.26
N SER A 622 -2.21 23.90 25.98
CA SER A 622 -1.43 22.67 26.04
C SER A 622 -0.26 22.87 27.02
N PRO A 623 -0.45 22.58 28.32
CA PRO A 623 0.60 22.73 29.34
C PRO A 623 1.76 21.74 29.15
N TRP A 624 1.49 20.61 28.51
CA TRP A 624 2.49 19.63 28.08
C TRP A 624 2.21 19.21 26.64
N ARG A 625 3.23 18.67 25.95
CA ARG A 625 3.12 18.25 24.55
C ARG A 625 1.94 17.30 24.28
N ASP A 626 1.64 16.43 25.24
CA ASP A 626 0.63 15.38 25.11
C ASP A 626 -0.68 15.69 25.82
N VAL A 627 -0.85 16.87 26.43
CA VAL A 627 -2.07 17.23 27.16
C VAL A 627 -2.61 18.54 26.62
N ALA A 628 -3.90 18.58 26.33
CA ALA A 628 -4.56 19.76 25.80
C ALA A 628 -5.97 19.94 26.39
N ALA A 629 -6.32 21.16 26.75
CA ALA A 629 -7.66 21.58 27.16
C ALA A 629 -8.21 22.61 26.16
N ARG A 630 -9.50 22.52 25.84
CA ARG A 630 -10.13 23.25 24.73
C ARG A 630 -11.47 23.82 25.12
N VAL A 631 -11.75 25.01 24.63
CA VAL A 631 -13.09 25.60 24.58
C VAL A 631 -13.35 26.06 23.16
N GLU A 632 -14.52 25.74 22.63
CA GLU A 632 -14.93 26.19 21.28
C GLU A 632 -16.40 26.63 21.26
N TYR A 633 -16.72 27.46 20.28
CA TYR A 633 -18.07 27.72 19.80
C TYR A 633 -18.17 27.21 18.36
N ASP A 634 -19.03 26.22 18.10
CA ASP A 634 -19.11 25.47 16.83
C ASP A 634 -20.17 26.00 15.85
N SER A 635 -20.47 27.30 15.90
CA SER A 635 -21.58 27.99 15.19
C SER A 635 -22.97 27.77 15.80
N GLU A 636 -23.12 26.82 16.73
CA GLU A 636 -24.41 26.54 17.38
C GLU A 636 -24.30 26.56 18.90
N LYS A 637 -23.24 25.97 19.47
CA LYS A 637 -23.09 25.76 20.91
C LYS A 637 -21.65 25.92 21.38
N TRP A 638 -21.51 26.05 22.70
CA TRP A 638 -20.23 26.02 23.38
C TRP A 638 -19.86 24.60 23.80
N ASN A 639 -18.63 24.18 23.51
CA ASN A 639 -18.11 22.88 23.88
C ASN A 639 -16.83 23.06 24.69
N VAL A 640 -16.61 22.19 25.68
CA VAL A 640 -15.36 22.10 26.43
C VAL A 640 -14.81 20.69 26.34
N GLY A 641 -13.50 20.54 26.23
CA GLY A 641 -12.90 19.22 26.07
C GLY A 641 -11.44 19.16 26.47
N ALA A 642 -10.97 17.92 26.62
CA ALA A 642 -9.59 17.63 26.95
C ALA A 642 -9.08 16.45 26.12
N GLY A 643 -7.77 16.39 25.90
CA GLY A 643 -7.12 15.25 25.26
C GLY A 643 -5.78 14.92 25.91
N VAL A 644 -5.44 13.63 25.89
CA VAL A 644 -4.16 13.10 26.39
C VAL A 644 -3.54 12.11 25.39
N GLY A 645 -2.25 12.26 25.13
CA GLY A 645 -1.42 11.29 24.40
C GLY A 645 -0.80 10.29 25.36
N LEU A 646 -0.95 8.99 25.09
CA LEU A 646 -0.54 7.89 25.98
C LEU A 646 0.71 7.14 25.49
N GLY A 647 1.56 7.81 24.69
CA GLY A 647 2.70 7.17 24.03
C GLY A 647 2.28 6.21 22.92
N PHE A 648 3.26 5.69 22.15
CA PHE A 648 3.05 4.78 21.01
C PHE A 648 2.06 5.25 19.93
N GLY A 649 1.74 6.55 19.91
CA GLY A 649 0.76 7.17 19.02
C GLY A 649 -0.67 7.17 19.53
N LEU A 650 -0.98 6.52 20.66
CA LEU A 650 -2.35 6.49 21.22
C LEU A 650 -2.74 7.86 21.78
N ARG A 651 -3.95 8.31 21.46
CA ARG A 651 -4.55 9.56 21.94
C ARG A 651 -5.97 9.30 22.40
N LEU A 652 -6.33 9.84 23.56
CA LEU A 652 -7.68 9.84 24.10
C LEU A 652 -8.22 11.27 24.16
N ARG A 653 -9.51 11.42 23.88
CA ARG A 653 -10.21 12.71 23.84
C ARG A 653 -11.56 12.59 24.54
N ILE A 654 -11.92 13.60 25.31
CA ILE A 654 -13.24 13.75 25.93
C ILE A 654 -13.75 15.18 25.67
N ALA A 655 -15.05 15.32 25.49
CA ALA A 655 -15.69 16.63 25.33
C ALA A 655 -17.08 16.64 25.94
N ALA A 656 -17.45 17.71 26.63
CA ALA A 656 -18.82 18.01 27.02
C ALA A 656 -19.41 18.98 25.98
N LEU A 657 -20.29 18.44 25.13
CA LEU A 657 -21.00 19.20 24.12
C LEU A 657 -22.14 19.98 24.78
N ASN A 658 -22.21 21.29 24.52
CA ASN A 658 -23.12 22.21 25.24
C ASN A 658 -22.99 22.12 26.76
N PHE A 659 -21.80 21.79 27.28
CA PHE A 659 -21.53 21.54 28.70
C PHE A 659 -22.32 20.39 29.36
N GLU A 660 -23.15 19.66 28.61
CA GLU A 660 -24.11 18.70 29.18
C GLU A 660 -23.87 17.27 28.71
N SER A 661 -23.40 17.10 27.46
CA SER A 661 -23.37 15.80 26.81
C SER A 661 -21.95 15.31 26.56
N LEU A 662 -21.56 14.23 27.26
CA LEU A 662 -20.23 13.65 27.13
C LEU A 662 -20.05 12.92 25.80
N SER A 663 -19.02 13.31 25.07
CA SER A 663 -18.47 12.62 23.90
C SER A 663 -17.08 12.12 24.22
N VAL A 664 -16.73 10.94 23.67
CA VAL A 664 -15.43 10.30 23.89
C VAL A 664 -14.82 9.89 22.56
N GLY A 665 -13.50 9.92 22.46
CA GLY A 665 -12.77 9.54 21.26
C GLY A 665 -11.42 8.92 21.59
N ALA A 666 -10.98 8.03 20.71
CA ALA A 666 -9.66 7.44 20.74
C ALA A 666 -9.07 7.43 19.33
N SER A 667 -7.77 7.67 19.22
CA SER A 667 -7.06 7.60 17.94
C SER A 667 -5.64 7.09 18.10
N TRP A 668 -5.09 6.59 17.01
CA TRP A 668 -3.70 6.21 16.87
C TRP A 668 -3.07 7.04 15.76
N ARG A 669 -2.01 7.79 16.09
CA ARG A 669 -1.24 8.63 15.18
C ARG A 669 0.12 8.02 14.88
N HIS A 670 0.55 8.10 13.63
CA HIS A 670 1.85 7.65 13.18
C HIS A 670 2.44 8.53 12.07
N GLU A 671 3.76 8.76 12.14
CA GLU A 671 4.55 9.38 11.07
C GLU A 671 5.21 8.27 10.25
N LEU A 672 5.01 8.25 8.93
CA LEU A 672 5.38 7.18 7.99
C LEU A 672 6.83 7.26 7.44
#